data_AF-F0XPU2-F1
#
_entry.id   AF-F0XPU2-F1
#
_cell.length_a   1.000
_cell.length_b   1.000
_cell.length_c   1.000
_cell.angle_alpha   90.00
_cell.angle_beta   90.00
_cell.angle_gamma   90.00
#
_symmetry.space_group_name_H-M   'P 1'
#
loop_
_entity.id
_entity.type
_entity.pdbx_description
1 polymer ?
#
loop_
_entity_poly.entity_id
_entity_poly.type
_entity_poly.pdbx_seq_one_letter_code
_entity_poly.pdbx_strand_id
1 'polypeptide(L)'
;MSAVIAALGAVIGYLGGDVAQKSTFERLLWPQRFHNHLDVATGVKLALLHPMSGPLQSAALATLDDFRDNGLYRGFLRGDMLGTAFYGEHRDVRYFHRTAATPEQQRTADSVRNGFWYQVLKEVERRHVLRPVASGGSGDDVEKTAAETTTDITVPSRSVKLLFRLRLSVLDNEPAPPGANDVVETDLTKWTFLSIVTSELSTICVAVATGLWAFLGRNASNGPDAWLVGYFLLPVVLRLLAAISSVRREDVFAGGEAIPTLWTERTDPQYKEVFEIYDSAVGFILGLSAPPATTAMTQFFVHYGHPIRHTVIDRVRETLSIAIVYIFVLYFPVGLFALSWMKTRSQYIWLGQQFYCILAMHILRILGWEGCSRTEEKVAKILYKDRCACLKGRNARVEARLTIDHVLSSPHTFKLADDYWPLRLLHIPTRTSVRRHSAHDYRDPTGKVHQRPQYSILSYTWGRFKVDGGETLAVEGVDWQIPAINPEHFTAAAFQRVIDERLGSDAIEWAWIDVACIDQRPGNPDMAIEIGNQASIFNKAAHAFVWLTSIVGGRETAIKDIVSFGVELRNFIDHGKTDNGLSLLDVVARLRTAFDTVFEDPWFSSLWTLQEIVMRKDAMAISLAAEKLTWDGTDAMHFFMFVNTAQNVWQDVLALIDRAGRLRYADAYAYKPSSPVHEHVSRIQQWLLSTGFYYLDTDNPNVQYGTAKYRNTEHDEDRIYAIMQLYSLRVGKAAQPDLAPELYPGFAQLELEFADAINQCCPMLGQMFTHTACDVPRHTWCITRDSTVPDSLMDYRDPRPLGRISLVESGTAVAHGRCCLLADLNELLTSPGRRDLSSTSAQLHLDEYMRKALDPSPALAWHIRWDNTVLMPKLLRRYGRENLVLLHLGSLRWPECGKEERRRQVALLLSPVHPTTPNAVIGKTYFRYGLYTWIEYTTSMTDQVSRLAWETMSLPVT
;
A
#
# COMPACT_ATOMS: atom_id res chain seq x y z
N MET A 1 -34.10 -37.48 -22.29
CA MET A 1 -32.64 -37.42 -22.52
C MET A 1 -32.22 -36.08 -23.13
N SER A 2 -32.80 -35.65 -24.27
CA SER A 2 -32.47 -34.35 -24.89
C SER A 2 -32.68 -33.13 -23.99
N ALA A 3 -33.74 -33.10 -23.16
CA ALA A 3 -33.99 -32.02 -22.20
C ALA A 3 -32.89 -31.93 -21.11
N VAL A 4 -32.34 -33.07 -20.68
CA VAL A 4 -31.24 -33.12 -19.71
C VAL A 4 -29.95 -32.60 -20.34
N ILE A 5 -29.68 -32.95 -21.60
CA ILE A 5 -28.51 -32.45 -22.33
C ILE A 5 -28.59 -30.95 -22.57
N ALA A 6 -29.78 -30.42 -22.90
CA ALA A 6 -29.99 -28.98 -23.03
C ALA A 6 -29.80 -28.24 -21.70
N ALA A 7 -30.30 -28.78 -20.59
CA ALA A 7 -30.10 -28.22 -19.25
C ALA A 7 -28.60 -28.23 -18.85
N LEU A 8 -27.89 -29.34 -19.08
CA LEU A 8 -26.45 -29.42 -18.85
C LEU A 8 -25.68 -28.44 -19.75
N GLY A 9 -26.09 -28.30 -21.01
CA GLY A 9 -25.53 -27.30 -21.93
C GLY A 9 -25.69 -25.88 -21.43
N ALA A 10 -26.84 -25.53 -20.84
CA ALA A 10 -27.05 -24.20 -20.25
C ALA A 10 -26.17 -23.95 -19.02
N VAL A 11 -26.03 -24.94 -18.13
CA VAL A 11 -25.14 -24.86 -16.95
C VAL A 11 -23.68 -24.69 -17.37
N ILE A 12 -23.24 -25.48 -18.37
CA ILE A 12 -21.92 -25.34 -19.01
C ILE A 12 -21.75 -23.94 -19.58
N GLY A 13 -22.77 -23.41 -20.25
CA GLY A 13 -22.76 -22.04 -20.78
C GLY A 13 -22.52 -20.99 -19.69
N TYR A 14 -23.21 -21.11 -18.56
CA TYR A 14 -23.04 -20.22 -17.41
C TYR A 14 -21.63 -20.32 -16.80
N LEU A 15 -21.21 -21.53 -16.43
CA LEU A 15 -19.89 -21.77 -15.81
C LEU A 15 -18.75 -21.33 -16.72
N GLY A 16 -18.85 -21.64 -18.00
CA GLY A 16 -17.86 -21.25 -18.99
C GLY A 16 -17.81 -19.74 -19.23
N GLY A 17 -18.96 -19.07 -19.20
CA GLY A 17 -19.05 -17.62 -19.27
C GLY A 17 -18.33 -16.91 -18.11
N ASP A 18 -18.46 -17.41 -16.88
CA ASP A 18 -17.80 -16.85 -15.69
C ASP A 18 -16.27 -17.07 -15.70
N VAL A 19 -15.83 -18.16 -16.33
CA VAL A 19 -14.42 -18.55 -16.36
C VAL A 19 -13.68 -17.92 -17.53
N ALA A 20 -14.36 -17.67 -18.65
CA ALA A 20 -13.80 -17.10 -19.87
C ALA A 20 -13.14 -15.73 -19.61
N GLN A 21 -11.90 -15.57 -20.09
CA GLN A 21 -11.10 -14.38 -19.87
C GLN A 21 -11.01 -13.50 -21.11
N LYS A 22 -10.98 -12.17 -20.90
CA LYS A 22 -10.82 -11.16 -21.96
C LYS A 22 -9.51 -11.31 -22.76
N SER A 23 -8.45 -11.84 -22.13
CA SER A 23 -7.14 -12.07 -22.76
C SER A 23 -7.19 -13.00 -23.99
N THR A 24 -8.23 -13.84 -24.09
CA THR A 24 -8.52 -14.67 -25.27
C THR A 24 -8.78 -13.83 -26.52
N PHE A 25 -9.48 -12.70 -26.37
CA PHE A 25 -9.79 -11.79 -27.47
C PHE A 25 -8.63 -10.84 -27.79
N GLU A 26 -7.78 -10.50 -26.82
CA GLU A 26 -6.50 -9.83 -27.12
C GLU A 26 -5.61 -10.69 -28.03
N ARG A 27 -5.53 -12.00 -27.77
CA ARG A 27 -4.82 -12.96 -28.63
C ARG A 27 -5.40 -13.03 -30.03
N LEU A 28 -6.72 -12.95 -30.16
CA LEU A 28 -7.42 -12.93 -31.46
C LEU A 28 -7.09 -11.66 -32.25
N LEU A 29 -7.00 -10.51 -31.57
CA LEU A 29 -6.86 -9.18 -32.17
C LEU A 29 -5.40 -8.73 -32.33
N TRP A 30 -4.45 -9.37 -31.65
CA TRP A 30 -3.01 -9.15 -31.78
C TRP A 30 -2.22 -10.45 -31.96
N PRO A 31 -2.46 -11.19 -33.06
CA PRO A 31 -1.83 -12.49 -33.28
C PRO A 31 -0.30 -12.41 -33.42
N GLN A 32 0.25 -11.32 -33.96
CA GLN A 32 1.69 -11.11 -34.09
C GLN A 32 2.41 -11.20 -32.73
N ARG A 33 1.80 -10.63 -31.68
CA ARG A 33 2.38 -10.63 -30.33
C ARG A 33 2.15 -11.95 -29.61
N PHE A 34 0.97 -12.54 -29.73
CA PHE A 34 0.56 -13.71 -28.94
C PHE A 34 0.91 -15.07 -29.58
N HIS A 35 1.27 -15.09 -30.86
CA HIS A 35 1.64 -16.30 -31.62
C HIS A 35 3.01 -16.11 -32.31
N ASN A 36 3.98 -15.53 -31.59
CA ASN A 36 5.31 -15.23 -32.13
C ASN A 36 6.29 -16.40 -31.99
N HIS A 37 6.07 -17.32 -31.03
CA HIS A 37 6.97 -18.43 -30.81
C HIS A 37 6.25 -19.74 -30.52
N LEU A 38 6.79 -20.84 -31.04
CA LEU A 38 6.24 -22.18 -30.90
C LEU A 38 7.39 -23.16 -30.58
N ASP A 39 7.56 -23.49 -29.30
CA ASP A 39 8.37 -24.62 -28.87
C ASP A 39 7.46 -25.83 -28.56
N VAL A 40 8.02 -27.01 -28.28
CA VAL A 40 7.24 -28.24 -28.04
C VAL A 40 6.26 -28.07 -26.87
N ALA A 41 6.71 -27.45 -25.77
CA ALA A 41 5.87 -27.27 -24.58
C ALA A 41 4.73 -26.28 -24.83
N THR A 42 5.03 -25.16 -25.48
CA THR A 42 4.06 -24.15 -25.91
C THR A 42 3.09 -24.73 -26.93
N GLY A 43 3.54 -25.57 -27.87
CA GLY A 43 2.69 -26.25 -28.83
C GLY A 43 1.68 -27.18 -28.17
N VAL A 44 2.11 -27.98 -27.18
CA VAL A 44 1.21 -28.84 -26.39
C VAL A 44 0.18 -28.02 -25.62
N LYS A 45 0.61 -26.94 -24.94
CA LYS A 45 -0.30 -26.05 -24.20
C LYS A 45 -1.32 -25.40 -25.14
N LEU A 46 -0.89 -24.88 -26.28
CA LEU A 46 -1.78 -24.29 -27.29
C LEU A 46 -2.81 -25.31 -27.77
N ALA A 47 -2.36 -26.51 -28.18
CA ALA A 47 -3.25 -27.53 -28.72
C ALA A 47 -4.30 -28.04 -27.74
N LEU A 48 -3.93 -28.17 -26.47
CA LEU A 48 -4.79 -28.76 -25.45
C LEU A 48 -5.62 -27.74 -24.68
N LEU A 49 -5.20 -26.48 -24.59
CA LEU A 49 -5.81 -25.55 -23.64
C LEU A 49 -6.40 -24.29 -24.27
N HIS A 50 -6.06 -23.96 -25.52
CA HIS A 50 -6.51 -22.73 -26.18
C HIS A 50 -7.56 -22.86 -27.32
N PRO A 51 -8.48 -23.87 -27.34
CA PRO A 51 -9.54 -23.88 -28.34
C PRO A 51 -10.59 -22.80 -28.05
N MET A 52 -11.01 -22.05 -29.07
CA MET A 52 -12.06 -21.02 -28.97
C MET A 52 -13.46 -21.56 -29.27
N SER A 53 -13.64 -22.88 -29.33
CA SER A 53 -14.94 -23.53 -29.60
C SER A 53 -15.85 -23.67 -28.37
N GLY A 54 -15.49 -23.03 -27.25
CA GLY A 54 -16.20 -23.10 -25.98
C GLY A 54 -17.19 -21.94 -25.73
N PRO A 55 -17.83 -21.91 -24.56
CA PRO A 55 -18.67 -20.79 -24.12
C PRO A 55 -17.84 -19.55 -23.79
N LEU A 56 -17.64 -18.68 -24.78
CA LEU A 56 -16.87 -17.43 -24.66
C LEU A 56 -17.75 -16.17 -24.63
N GLN A 57 -19.07 -16.32 -24.61
CA GLN A 57 -20.02 -15.23 -24.83
C GLN A 57 -19.87 -14.07 -23.83
N SER A 58 -19.60 -14.35 -22.55
CA SER A 58 -19.42 -13.30 -21.53
C SER A 58 -18.15 -12.48 -21.78
N ALA A 59 -17.03 -13.14 -22.09
CA ALA A 59 -15.78 -12.47 -22.41
C ALA A 59 -15.86 -11.67 -23.74
N ALA A 60 -16.59 -12.21 -24.73
CA ALA A 60 -16.83 -11.54 -26.00
C ALA A 60 -17.70 -10.29 -25.82
N LEU A 61 -18.81 -10.39 -25.06
CA LEU A 61 -19.69 -9.26 -24.73
C LEU A 61 -18.92 -8.18 -23.97
N ALA A 62 -18.14 -8.56 -22.96
CA ALA A 62 -17.36 -7.61 -22.19
C ALA A 62 -16.29 -6.90 -23.07
N THR A 63 -15.78 -7.57 -24.11
CA THR A 63 -14.89 -6.94 -25.11
C THR A 63 -15.66 -5.94 -26.00
N LEU A 64 -16.89 -6.26 -26.41
CA LEU A 64 -17.74 -5.35 -27.18
C LEU A 64 -18.25 -4.15 -26.37
N ASP A 65 -18.48 -4.34 -25.07
CA ASP A 65 -18.80 -3.26 -24.13
C ASP A 65 -17.59 -2.33 -23.98
N ASP A 66 -16.38 -2.86 -23.82
CA ASP A 66 -15.16 -2.04 -23.83
C ASP A 66 -15.05 -1.25 -25.14
N PHE A 67 -15.41 -1.84 -26.29
CA PHE A 67 -15.44 -1.11 -27.56
C PHE A 67 -16.51 -0.01 -27.59
N ARG A 68 -17.68 -0.26 -26.99
CA ARG A 68 -18.76 0.73 -26.89
C ARG A 68 -18.33 1.92 -26.05
N ASP A 69 -17.83 1.64 -24.86
CA ASP A 69 -17.59 2.62 -23.82
C ASP A 69 -16.43 3.53 -24.20
N ASN A 70 -15.46 3.00 -24.97
CA ASN A 70 -14.40 3.78 -25.59
C ASN A 70 -14.80 4.42 -26.93
N GLY A 71 -16.06 4.30 -27.36
CA GLY A 71 -16.61 5.04 -28.50
C GLY A 71 -16.19 4.53 -29.89
N LEU A 72 -15.71 3.29 -30.03
CA LEU A 72 -15.22 2.72 -31.30
C LEU A 72 -16.34 2.52 -32.35
N TYR A 73 -17.60 2.44 -31.90
CA TYR A 73 -18.76 2.41 -32.79
C TYR A 73 -19.09 3.77 -33.43
N ARG A 74 -18.49 4.88 -32.96
CA ARG A 74 -18.83 6.24 -33.44
C ARG A 74 -18.30 6.58 -34.84
N GLY A 75 -17.48 5.71 -35.43
CA GLY A 75 -17.03 5.81 -36.83
C GLY A 75 -15.52 6.02 -37.02
N PHE A 76 -15.13 6.42 -38.23
CA PHE A 76 -13.74 6.63 -38.63
C PHE A 76 -13.02 7.63 -37.71
N LEU A 77 -11.82 7.27 -37.23
CA LEU A 77 -10.98 8.07 -36.32
C LEU A 77 -11.69 8.53 -35.03
N ARG A 78 -12.74 7.84 -34.59
CA ARG A 78 -13.48 8.16 -33.36
C ARG A 78 -13.33 7.05 -32.33
N GLY A 79 -13.38 7.45 -31.06
CA GLY A 79 -13.16 6.57 -29.91
C GLY A 79 -11.70 6.25 -29.65
N ASP A 80 -11.42 5.72 -28.46
CA ASP A 80 -10.09 5.31 -28.01
C ASP A 80 -9.89 3.79 -28.21
N MET A 81 -8.72 3.38 -28.74
CA MET A 81 -8.35 1.96 -28.85
C MET A 81 -7.48 1.50 -27.68
N LEU A 82 -6.88 2.44 -26.95
CA LEU A 82 -6.07 2.14 -25.77
C LEU A 82 -6.98 1.75 -24.61
N GLY A 83 -6.54 0.78 -23.81
CA GLY A 83 -7.37 0.23 -22.73
C GLY A 83 -8.51 -0.69 -23.20
N THR A 84 -8.50 -1.11 -24.47
CA THR A 84 -9.43 -2.09 -25.05
C THR A 84 -8.70 -3.38 -25.44
N ALA A 85 -9.41 -4.41 -25.92
CA ALA A 85 -8.77 -5.62 -26.43
C ALA A 85 -7.83 -5.40 -27.65
N PHE A 86 -7.86 -4.22 -28.28
CA PHE A 86 -6.85 -3.82 -29.27
C PHE A 86 -5.51 -3.45 -28.62
N TYR A 87 -5.49 -2.93 -27.40
CA TYR A 87 -4.26 -2.67 -26.65
C TYR A 87 -4.60 -2.60 -25.16
N GLY A 88 -4.50 -3.74 -24.48
CA GLY A 88 -4.88 -3.87 -23.08
C GLY A 88 -3.97 -3.05 -22.16
N GLU A 89 -4.56 -2.33 -21.20
CA GLU A 89 -3.82 -1.57 -20.20
C GLU A 89 -3.71 -2.35 -18.89
N HIS A 90 -2.51 -2.38 -18.30
CA HIS A 90 -2.27 -2.92 -16.97
C HIS A 90 -2.52 -1.84 -15.93
N ARG A 91 -3.78 -1.67 -15.53
CA ARG A 91 -4.24 -0.61 -14.61
C ARG A 91 -3.60 -0.65 -13.22
N ASP A 92 -3.03 -1.79 -12.83
CA ASP A 92 -2.40 -2.00 -11.52
C ASP A 92 -0.90 -1.65 -11.48
N VAL A 93 -0.31 -1.30 -12.62
CA VAL A 93 1.13 -1.03 -12.76
C VAL A 93 1.37 0.48 -12.80
N ARG A 94 2.28 0.98 -11.96
CA ARG A 94 2.66 2.40 -11.94
C ARG A 94 4.01 2.60 -12.62
N TYR A 95 4.05 3.52 -13.59
CA TYR A 95 5.28 3.97 -14.26
C TYR A 95 5.71 5.31 -13.66
N PHE A 96 6.99 5.46 -13.38
CA PHE A 96 7.61 6.71 -12.94
C PHE A 96 8.74 7.06 -13.90
N HIS A 97 8.89 8.33 -14.28
CA HIS A 97 10.02 8.81 -15.06
C HIS A 97 10.81 9.82 -14.21
N ARG A 98 12.02 9.47 -13.78
CA ARG A 98 12.76 10.21 -12.71
C ARG A 98 13.67 11.35 -13.20
N THR A 99 13.61 11.70 -14.48
CA THR A 99 14.41 12.79 -15.09
C THR A 99 13.61 14.06 -15.44
N ALA A 100 12.34 14.12 -15.04
CA ALA A 100 11.48 15.26 -15.30
C ALA A 100 11.81 16.44 -14.36
N ALA A 101 12.72 17.31 -14.77
CA ALA A 101 13.01 18.56 -14.07
C ALA A 101 11.86 19.58 -14.18
N THR A 102 10.89 19.35 -15.09
CA THR A 102 9.78 20.25 -15.38
C THR A 102 8.41 19.57 -15.29
N PRO A 103 7.34 20.33 -14.95
CA PRO A 103 5.95 19.81 -14.88
C PRO A 103 5.42 19.21 -16.19
N GLU A 104 5.90 19.66 -17.35
CA GLU A 104 5.51 19.13 -18.67
C GLU A 104 6.09 17.73 -18.92
N GLN A 105 7.34 17.48 -18.49
CA GLN A 105 7.96 16.15 -18.56
C GLN A 105 7.32 15.14 -17.59
N GLN A 106 6.69 15.61 -16.50
CA GLN A 106 5.88 14.76 -15.62
C GLN A 106 4.58 14.31 -16.29
N ARG A 107 3.95 15.13 -17.14
CA ARG A 107 2.77 14.71 -17.93
C ARG A 107 3.10 13.61 -18.94
N THR A 108 4.33 13.57 -19.46
CA THR A 108 4.79 12.48 -20.33
C THR A 108 4.94 11.16 -19.55
N ALA A 109 5.20 11.20 -18.24
CA ALA A 109 5.23 9.99 -17.40
C ALA A 109 3.86 9.31 -17.30
N ASP A 110 2.77 10.09 -17.24
CA ASP A 110 1.38 9.60 -17.29
C ASP A 110 1.02 8.97 -18.65
N SER A 111 1.82 9.23 -19.69
CA SER A 111 1.63 8.69 -21.05
C SER A 111 2.40 7.38 -21.32
N VAL A 112 3.26 6.93 -20.40
CA VAL A 112 3.99 5.66 -20.54
C VAL A 112 3.02 4.49 -20.34
N ARG A 113 2.56 3.89 -21.45
CA ARG A 113 1.56 2.80 -21.46
C ARG A 113 2.13 1.47 -21.95
N ASN A 114 3.44 1.40 -22.21
CA ASN A 114 4.07 0.19 -22.72
C ASN A 114 4.33 -0.85 -21.60
N GLY A 115 3.36 -1.76 -21.43
CA GLY A 115 3.44 -2.91 -20.52
C GLY A 115 4.35 -4.06 -20.97
N PHE A 116 5.05 -3.93 -22.10
CA PHE A 116 5.89 -4.99 -22.66
C PHE A 116 6.97 -5.44 -21.69
N TRP A 117 7.82 -4.52 -21.22
CA TRP A 117 8.94 -4.87 -20.32
C TRP A 117 8.47 -5.36 -18.95
N TYR A 118 7.34 -4.83 -18.47
CA TYR A 118 6.69 -5.34 -17.27
C TYR A 118 6.32 -6.83 -17.42
N GLN A 119 5.66 -7.21 -18.52
CA GLN A 119 5.29 -8.61 -18.78
C GLN A 119 6.51 -9.51 -18.99
N VAL A 120 7.54 -9.03 -19.68
CA VAL A 120 8.82 -9.74 -19.85
C VAL A 120 9.43 -10.05 -18.49
N LEU A 121 9.52 -9.05 -17.59
CA LEU A 121 10.19 -9.22 -16.30
C LEU A 121 9.37 -10.06 -15.31
N LYS A 122 8.03 -9.99 -15.37
CA LYS A 122 7.15 -10.91 -14.66
C LYS A 122 7.38 -12.38 -15.08
N GLU A 123 7.59 -12.60 -16.37
CA GLU A 123 7.94 -13.92 -16.90
C GLU A 123 9.37 -14.37 -16.54
N VAL A 124 10.30 -13.44 -16.37
CA VAL A 124 11.65 -13.71 -15.84
C VAL A 124 11.58 -14.10 -14.36
N GLU A 125 10.83 -13.37 -13.54
CA GLU A 125 10.62 -13.67 -12.11
C GLU A 125 10.05 -15.07 -11.91
N ARG A 126 8.95 -15.40 -12.62
CA ARG A 126 8.32 -16.74 -12.55
C ARG A 126 9.34 -17.85 -12.81
N ARG A 127 10.28 -17.64 -13.74
CA ARG A 127 11.35 -18.60 -14.05
C ARG A 127 12.45 -18.62 -13.01
N HIS A 128 12.76 -17.47 -12.42
CA HIS A 128 13.75 -17.35 -11.35
C HIS A 128 13.29 -18.07 -10.07
N VAL A 129 12.01 -17.95 -9.70
CA VAL A 129 11.43 -18.63 -8.52
C VAL A 129 11.37 -20.16 -8.70
N LEU A 130 11.12 -20.64 -9.92
CA LEU A 130 10.98 -22.08 -10.22
C LEU A 130 12.31 -22.86 -10.34
N ARG A 131 13.47 -22.19 -10.35
CA ARG A 131 14.80 -22.82 -10.32
C ARG A 131 15.62 -22.26 -9.16
N PRO A 132 15.67 -22.96 -8.00
CA PRO A 132 16.71 -22.70 -7.02
C PRO A 132 18.05 -23.02 -7.66
N VAL A 133 19.06 -22.19 -7.38
CA VAL A 133 20.44 -22.30 -7.87
C VAL A 133 20.94 -23.73 -7.70
N ALA A 134 20.99 -24.49 -8.80
CA ALA A 134 21.82 -25.68 -8.89
C ALA A 134 23.24 -25.19 -9.19
N SER A 135 24.13 -25.41 -8.24
CA SER A 135 25.56 -25.25 -8.39
C SER A 135 26.11 -26.10 -9.54
N GLY A 136 26.96 -25.49 -10.37
CA GLY A 136 27.89 -26.19 -11.27
C GLY A 136 27.63 -25.99 -12.77
N GLY A 137 28.60 -25.39 -13.46
CA GLY A 137 28.73 -25.50 -14.92
C GLY A 137 29.39 -24.33 -15.65
N SER A 138 30.72 -24.26 -15.54
CA SER A 138 31.71 -23.78 -16.53
C SER A 138 31.30 -22.74 -17.59
N GLY A 139 32.01 -21.60 -17.58
CA GLY A 139 32.09 -20.67 -18.71
C GLY A 139 32.87 -19.42 -18.32
N ASP A 140 34.19 -19.50 -18.41
CA ASP A 140 35.13 -18.39 -18.25
C ASP A 140 34.76 -17.20 -19.15
N ASP A 141 34.58 -16.03 -18.55
CA ASP A 141 35.32 -14.80 -18.82
C ASP A 141 34.53 -13.60 -18.27
N VAL A 142 35.27 -12.66 -17.66
CA VAL A 142 34.81 -11.43 -16.97
C VAL A 142 34.41 -11.61 -15.49
N GLU A 143 35.25 -12.31 -14.73
CA GLU A 143 35.26 -12.24 -13.26
C GLU A 143 36.64 -11.76 -12.80
N LYS A 144 36.89 -10.44 -12.83
CA LYS A 144 38.12 -9.87 -12.23
C LYS A 144 38.11 -8.39 -11.81
N THR A 145 36.96 -7.73 -11.70
CA THR A 145 36.95 -6.30 -11.28
C THR A 145 35.84 -5.88 -10.32
N ALA A 146 35.14 -6.82 -9.68
CA ALA A 146 34.11 -6.48 -8.68
C ALA A 146 34.07 -7.43 -7.46
N ALA A 147 35.15 -8.17 -7.20
CA ALA A 147 35.25 -9.15 -6.12
C ALA A 147 35.93 -8.60 -4.84
N GLU A 148 35.98 -7.29 -4.67
CA GLU A 148 36.25 -6.65 -3.39
C GLU A 148 35.02 -5.78 -3.08
N THR A 149 34.42 -5.98 -1.90
CA THR A 149 33.21 -5.29 -1.37
C THR A 149 31.85 -5.95 -1.59
N THR A 150 31.71 -7.24 -1.30
CA THR A 150 30.40 -7.76 -0.81
C THR A 150 30.62 -8.88 0.19
N THR A 151 30.80 -8.49 1.46
CA THR A 151 30.61 -9.41 2.59
C THR A 151 29.13 -9.80 2.65
N ASP A 152 28.85 -11.09 2.53
CA ASP A 152 27.54 -11.71 2.75
C ASP A 152 26.98 -11.33 4.13
N ILE A 153 26.07 -10.35 4.15
CA ILE A 153 25.23 -10.02 5.30
C ILE A 153 23.89 -10.72 5.08
N THR A 154 23.71 -11.88 5.70
CA THR A 154 22.39 -12.53 5.78
C THR A 154 21.49 -11.75 6.75
N VAL A 155 20.82 -10.72 6.24
CA VAL A 155 19.76 -9.99 6.95
C VAL A 155 18.50 -10.86 6.97
N PRO A 156 17.84 -11.09 8.12
CA PRO A 156 16.53 -11.73 8.14
C PRO A 156 15.49 -10.77 7.52
N SER A 157 15.10 -11.02 6.27
CA SER A 157 14.09 -10.21 5.56
C SER A 157 12.73 -10.88 5.53
N ARG A 158 11.69 -10.15 5.92
CA ARG A 158 10.27 -10.58 5.86
C ARG A 158 9.82 -10.97 4.44
N SER A 159 10.38 -10.31 3.43
CA SER A 159 10.28 -10.70 2.02
C SER A 159 11.45 -10.11 1.23
N VAL A 160 12.07 -10.91 0.37
CA VAL A 160 13.05 -10.43 -0.62
C VAL A 160 12.26 -9.96 -1.83
N LYS A 161 12.34 -8.67 -2.16
CA LYS A 161 11.81 -8.15 -3.43
C LYS A 161 12.93 -8.12 -4.46
N LEU A 162 12.63 -8.56 -5.68
CA LEU A 162 13.60 -8.47 -6.77
C LEU A 162 13.64 -7.03 -7.30
N LEU A 163 14.85 -6.54 -7.53
CA LEU A 163 15.12 -5.31 -8.26
C LEU A 163 15.68 -5.69 -9.63
N PHE A 164 14.88 -5.48 -10.67
CA PHE A 164 15.30 -5.71 -12.05
C PHE A 164 15.91 -4.42 -12.61
N ARG A 165 17.21 -4.40 -12.91
CA ARG A 165 17.85 -3.31 -13.64
C ARG A 165 17.97 -3.68 -15.12
N LEU A 166 17.16 -3.04 -15.94
CA LEU A 166 17.11 -3.24 -17.38
C LEU A 166 17.82 -2.07 -18.08
N ARG A 167 18.97 -2.32 -18.72
CA ARG A 167 19.63 -1.32 -19.57
C ARG A 167 19.15 -1.49 -21.00
N LEU A 168 18.58 -0.46 -21.60
CA LEU A 168 18.18 -0.49 -23.01
C LEU A 168 19.07 0.42 -23.84
N SER A 169 19.37 -0.02 -25.06
CA SER A 169 20.09 0.73 -26.09
C SER A 169 19.36 0.58 -27.43
N VAL A 170 19.19 1.69 -28.16
CA VAL A 170 18.66 1.66 -29.53
C VAL A 170 19.84 1.63 -30.50
N LEU A 171 19.85 0.65 -31.39
CA LEU A 171 20.89 0.47 -32.42
C LEU A 171 20.27 0.77 -33.80
N ASP A 172 20.84 1.74 -34.51
CA ASP A 172 20.44 2.12 -35.86
C ASP A 172 21.13 1.20 -36.88
N ASN A 173 20.37 0.24 -37.44
CA ASN A 173 20.78 -0.63 -38.56
C ASN A 173 22.15 -1.36 -38.47
N GLU A 174 22.82 -1.39 -37.32
CA GLU A 174 24.06 -2.14 -37.12
C GLU A 174 23.82 -3.66 -37.07
N PRO A 175 24.79 -4.49 -37.53
CA PRO A 175 24.72 -5.94 -37.37
C PRO A 175 24.66 -6.32 -35.89
N ALA A 176 23.87 -7.36 -35.59
CA ALA A 176 23.68 -7.86 -34.23
C ALA A 176 25.03 -8.09 -33.53
N PRO A 177 25.22 -7.67 -32.26
CA PRO A 177 26.39 -8.08 -31.51
C PRO A 177 26.46 -9.62 -31.46
N PRO A 178 27.65 -10.23 -31.57
CA PRO A 178 27.79 -11.68 -31.64
C PRO A 178 27.17 -12.35 -30.40
N GLY A 179 26.12 -13.16 -30.62
CA GLY A 179 25.36 -13.86 -29.58
C GLY A 179 23.94 -13.32 -29.32
N ALA A 180 23.54 -12.17 -29.89
CA ALA A 180 22.20 -11.63 -29.70
C ALA A 180 21.14 -12.29 -30.59
N ASN A 181 20.08 -12.84 -29.98
CA ASN A 181 18.96 -13.43 -30.69
C ASN A 181 17.90 -12.37 -31.03
N ASP A 182 17.67 -12.11 -32.32
CA ASP A 182 16.66 -11.16 -32.79
C ASP A 182 15.24 -11.71 -32.59
N VAL A 183 14.40 -10.93 -31.90
CA VAL A 183 12.96 -11.14 -31.79
C VAL A 183 12.24 -10.08 -32.63
N VAL A 184 11.35 -10.52 -33.52
CA VAL A 184 10.60 -9.64 -34.44
C VAL A 184 9.10 -9.77 -34.14
N GLU A 185 8.38 -8.65 -34.05
CA GLU A 185 6.93 -8.60 -33.78
C GLU A 185 6.13 -7.93 -34.93
N THR A 186 6.82 -7.43 -35.95
CA THR A 186 6.25 -6.49 -36.94
C THR A 186 5.36 -7.14 -37.99
N ASP A 187 5.66 -8.39 -38.35
CA ASP A 187 4.98 -9.08 -39.46
C ASP A 187 4.39 -10.41 -39.03
N LEU A 188 3.28 -10.80 -39.66
CA LEU A 188 2.70 -12.13 -39.53
C LEU A 188 3.69 -13.15 -40.10
N THR A 189 4.17 -14.06 -39.26
CA THR A 189 5.10 -15.09 -39.69
C THR A 189 4.36 -16.39 -40.01
N LYS A 190 5.01 -17.31 -40.74
CA LYS A 190 4.51 -18.68 -40.90
C LYS A 190 4.23 -19.39 -39.56
N TRP A 191 4.96 -19.01 -38.51
CA TRP A 191 4.77 -19.53 -37.15
C TRP A 191 3.49 -19.02 -36.51
N THR A 192 3.05 -17.81 -36.85
CA THR A 192 1.76 -17.26 -36.40
C THR A 192 0.60 -18.11 -36.91
N PHE A 193 0.58 -18.42 -38.21
CA PHE A 193 -0.46 -19.27 -38.80
C PHE A 193 -0.41 -20.70 -38.25
N LEU A 194 0.79 -21.28 -38.11
CA LEU A 194 0.96 -22.61 -37.52
C LEU A 194 0.45 -22.65 -36.07
N SER A 195 0.71 -21.61 -35.28
CA SER A 195 0.28 -21.52 -33.88
C SER A 195 -1.24 -21.35 -33.76
N ILE A 196 -1.88 -20.62 -34.67
CA ILE A 196 -3.35 -20.51 -34.73
C ILE A 196 -3.97 -21.89 -35.00
N VAL A 197 -3.47 -22.61 -36.01
CA VAL A 197 -3.94 -23.97 -36.33
C VAL A 197 -3.67 -24.92 -35.16
N THR A 198 -2.49 -24.83 -34.55
CA THR A 198 -2.12 -25.64 -33.38
C THR A 198 -3.09 -25.38 -32.23
N SER A 199 -3.46 -24.13 -31.96
CA SER A 199 -4.37 -23.81 -30.85
C SER A 199 -5.81 -24.30 -31.03
N GLU A 200 -6.21 -24.66 -32.25
CA GLU A 200 -7.51 -25.26 -32.55
C GLU A 200 -7.41 -26.76 -32.85
N LEU A 201 -6.24 -27.38 -32.63
CA LEU A 201 -5.98 -28.76 -33.02
C LEU A 201 -6.96 -29.74 -32.37
N SER A 202 -7.29 -29.55 -31.09
CA SER A 202 -8.30 -30.37 -30.40
C SER A 202 -9.67 -30.29 -31.08
N THR A 203 -10.13 -29.08 -31.42
CA THR A 203 -11.38 -28.84 -32.15
C THR A 203 -11.35 -29.44 -33.57
N ILE A 204 -10.23 -29.31 -34.29
CA ILE A 204 -10.03 -29.86 -35.63
C ILE A 204 -10.09 -31.40 -35.59
N CYS A 205 -9.44 -32.03 -34.61
CA CYS A 205 -9.50 -33.48 -34.41
C CYS A 205 -10.93 -33.96 -34.19
N VAL A 206 -11.72 -33.24 -33.38
CA VAL A 206 -13.14 -33.56 -33.16
C VAL A 206 -13.95 -33.36 -34.45
N ALA A 207 -13.69 -32.31 -35.23
CA ALA A 207 -14.34 -32.08 -36.52
C ALA A 207 -14.05 -33.21 -37.53
N VAL A 208 -12.79 -33.64 -37.64
CA VAL A 208 -12.36 -34.74 -38.51
C VAL A 208 -12.97 -36.06 -38.06
N ALA A 209 -12.92 -36.38 -36.76
CA ALA A 209 -13.54 -37.58 -36.21
C ALA A 209 -15.05 -37.61 -36.47
N THR A 210 -15.73 -36.47 -36.29
CA THR A 210 -17.17 -36.32 -36.58
C THR A 210 -17.46 -36.51 -38.06
N GLY A 211 -16.63 -35.94 -38.95
CA GLY A 211 -16.78 -36.06 -40.40
C GLY A 211 -16.53 -37.48 -40.91
N LEU A 212 -15.49 -38.15 -40.42
CA LEU A 212 -15.21 -39.56 -40.73
C LEU A 212 -16.35 -40.46 -40.23
N TRP A 213 -16.86 -40.22 -39.03
CA TRP A 213 -17.99 -40.98 -38.50
C TRP A 213 -19.27 -40.74 -39.32
N ALA A 214 -19.55 -39.50 -39.71
CA ALA A 214 -20.67 -39.17 -40.58
C ALA A 214 -20.52 -39.79 -41.99
N PHE A 215 -19.31 -39.84 -42.53
CA PHE A 215 -19.02 -40.38 -43.87
C PHE A 215 -19.07 -41.91 -43.91
N LEU A 216 -18.37 -42.58 -43.00
CA LEU A 216 -18.36 -44.05 -42.89
C LEU A 216 -19.72 -44.60 -42.44
N GLY A 217 -20.49 -43.79 -41.71
CA GLY A 217 -21.84 -44.11 -41.26
C GLY A 217 -22.95 -43.86 -42.29
N ARG A 218 -22.66 -43.44 -43.53
CA ARG A 218 -23.68 -43.04 -44.53
C ARG A 218 -24.74 -44.12 -44.85
N ASN A 219 -24.44 -45.40 -44.64
CA ASN A 219 -25.38 -46.51 -44.84
C ASN A 219 -26.21 -46.86 -43.58
N ALA A 220 -25.92 -46.24 -42.43
CA ALA A 220 -26.67 -46.44 -41.20
C ALA A 220 -27.41 -45.15 -40.83
N SER A 221 -28.69 -45.23 -40.49
CA SER A 221 -29.52 -44.13 -39.97
C SER A 221 -29.00 -43.49 -38.65
N ASN A 222 -27.80 -43.89 -38.21
CA ASN A 222 -27.24 -43.69 -36.89
C ASN A 222 -25.98 -42.77 -36.89
N GLY A 223 -25.57 -42.16 -38.00
CA GLY A 223 -24.42 -41.23 -38.02
C GLY A 223 -24.70 -39.85 -37.40
N PRO A 224 -23.68 -39.13 -36.89
CA PRO A 224 -23.82 -37.74 -36.44
C PRO A 224 -24.14 -36.78 -37.61
N ASP A 225 -24.54 -35.56 -37.29
CA ASP A 225 -24.93 -34.57 -38.28
C ASP A 225 -23.71 -33.97 -38.99
N ALA A 226 -23.65 -34.07 -40.32
CA ALA A 226 -22.49 -33.65 -41.11
C ALA A 226 -22.19 -32.14 -41.02
N TRP A 227 -23.20 -31.31 -40.76
CA TRP A 227 -23.03 -29.87 -40.60
C TRP A 227 -22.21 -29.50 -39.34
N LEU A 228 -22.14 -30.39 -38.34
CA LEU A 228 -21.38 -30.18 -37.11
C LEU A 228 -19.86 -30.04 -37.38
N VAL A 229 -19.37 -30.61 -38.49
CA VAL A 229 -18.00 -30.41 -38.97
C VAL A 229 -17.73 -28.95 -39.29
N GLY A 230 -18.65 -28.30 -40.03
CA GLY A 230 -18.54 -26.88 -40.34
C GLY A 230 -18.62 -26.00 -39.10
N TYR A 231 -19.47 -26.37 -38.14
CA TYR A 231 -19.58 -25.68 -36.85
C TYR A 231 -18.26 -25.72 -36.06
N PHE A 232 -17.64 -26.89 -35.91
CA PHE A 232 -16.35 -27.01 -35.20
C PHE A 232 -15.17 -26.36 -35.94
N LEU A 233 -15.22 -26.24 -37.27
CA LEU A 233 -14.18 -25.54 -38.03
C LEU A 233 -14.36 -24.01 -38.06
N LEU A 234 -15.51 -23.49 -37.62
CA LEU A 234 -15.77 -22.05 -37.66
C LEU A 234 -14.77 -21.22 -36.82
N PRO A 235 -14.40 -21.59 -35.58
CA PRO A 235 -13.41 -20.84 -34.80
C PRO A 235 -12.05 -20.70 -35.48
N VAL A 236 -11.51 -21.78 -36.10
CA VAL A 236 -10.22 -21.70 -36.81
C VAL A 236 -10.30 -20.78 -38.03
N VAL A 237 -11.41 -20.82 -38.78
CA VAL A 237 -11.65 -19.93 -39.92
C VAL A 237 -11.71 -18.47 -39.45
N LEU A 238 -12.46 -18.18 -38.38
CA LEU A 238 -12.57 -16.83 -37.82
C LEU A 238 -11.22 -16.30 -37.31
N ARG A 239 -10.39 -17.15 -36.70
CA ARG A 239 -9.05 -16.77 -36.24
C ARG A 239 -8.08 -16.49 -37.39
N LEU A 240 -8.13 -17.29 -38.46
CA LEU A 240 -7.34 -17.04 -39.67
C LEU A 240 -7.77 -15.73 -40.35
N LEU A 241 -9.08 -15.48 -40.44
CA LEU A 241 -9.62 -14.21 -40.94
C LEU A 241 -9.18 -13.03 -40.07
N ALA A 242 -9.30 -13.15 -38.73
CA ALA A 242 -8.85 -12.13 -37.79
C ALA A 242 -7.35 -11.82 -37.93
N ALA A 243 -6.52 -12.84 -38.18
CA ALA A 243 -5.09 -12.64 -38.41
C ALA A 243 -4.81 -11.83 -39.67
N ILE A 244 -5.45 -12.18 -40.78
CA ILE A 244 -5.31 -11.47 -42.07
C ILE A 244 -5.87 -10.04 -41.97
N SER A 245 -6.95 -9.84 -41.21
CA SER A 245 -7.58 -8.54 -40.99
C SER A 245 -7.08 -7.79 -39.74
N SER A 246 -5.97 -8.23 -39.14
CA SER A 246 -5.45 -7.64 -37.91
C SER A 246 -5.09 -6.16 -38.08
N VAL A 247 -5.32 -5.37 -37.02
CA VAL A 247 -5.04 -3.93 -37.04
C VAL A 247 -3.53 -3.68 -37.05
N ARG A 248 -3.09 -2.71 -37.86
CA ARG A 248 -1.67 -2.33 -37.94
C ARG A 248 -1.25 -1.61 -36.66
N ARG A 249 0.03 -1.72 -36.31
CA ARG A 249 0.57 -1.14 -35.08
C ARG A 249 1.83 -0.34 -35.34
N GLU A 250 2.08 0.62 -34.47
CA GLU A 250 3.31 1.40 -34.45
C GLU A 250 4.51 0.52 -34.09
N ASP A 251 5.61 0.76 -34.81
CA ASP A 251 6.86 0.01 -34.73
C ASP A 251 7.93 0.82 -33.97
N VAL A 252 9.11 0.25 -33.78
CA VAL A 252 10.29 0.95 -33.23
C VAL A 252 10.83 1.92 -34.28
N PHE A 253 10.91 3.21 -33.94
CA PHE A 253 11.47 4.25 -34.84
C PHE A 253 12.99 4.40 -34.67
N ALA A 254 13.68 4.69 -35.78
CA ALA A 254 15.09 5.08 -35.79
C ALA A 254 15.24 6.57 -35.48
N GLY A 255 16.37 6.97 -34.88
CA GLY A 255 16.62 8.33 -34.40
C GLY A 255 16.69 9.45 -35.46
N GLY A 256 16.28 9.20 -36.71
CA GLY A 256 16.42 10.12 -37.84
C GLY A 256 15.14 10.47 -38.62
N GLU A 257 13.98 9.86 -38.31
CA GLU A 257 12.71 10.26 -38.94
C GLU A 257 12.04 11.40 -38.15
N ALA A 258 11.49 12.39 -38.85
CA ALA A 258 10.91 13.60 -38.25
C ALA A 258 9.74 13.27 -37.32
N ILE A 259 10.03 13.20 -36.03
CA ILE A 259 9.02 13.17 -34.96
C ILE A 259 8.33 14.55 -34.97
N PRO A 260 6.99 14.62 -34.78
CA PRO A 260 6.28 15.89 -34.70
C PRO A 260 6.98 16.84 -33.73
N THR A 261 7.23 18.07 -34.17
CA THR A 261 8.04 19.13 -33.54
C THR A 261 7.68 19.53 -32.11
N LEU A 262 6.67 18.90 -31.50
CA LEU A 262 6.23 19.09 -30.12
C LEU A 262 7.15 18.47 -29.06
N TRP A 263 8.07 17.57 -29.44
CA TRP A 263 8.93 16.84 -28.48
C TRP A 263 10.43 17.11 -28.63
N THR A 264 10.82 17.96 -29.58
CA THR A 264 12.22 18.29 -29.90
C THR A 264 12.79 19.49 -29.13
N GLU A 265 11.99 20.20 -28.34
CA GLU A 265 12.52 21.30 -27.52
C GLU A 265 12.92 20.80 -26.13
N ARG A 266 14.23 20.87 -25.85
CA ARG A 266 14.89 20.71 -24.54
C ARG A 266 15.01 19.27 -24.00
N THR A 267 15.88 18.49 -24.62
CA THR A 267 16.63 17.44 -23.90
C THR A 267 18.09 17.88 -23.76
N ASP A 268 18.51 18.11 -22.52
CA ASP A 268 19.91 18.40 -22.20
C ASP A 268 20.70 17.07 -22.22
N PRO A 269 21.70 16.89 -23.10
CA PRO A 269 22.38 15.61 -23.34
C PRO A 269 23.17 15.07 -22.12
N GLN A 270 23.19 15.78 -20.99
CA GLN A 270 23.94 15.42 -19.80
C GLN A 270 23.21 14.47 -18.82
N TYR A 271 21.89 14.26 -18.97
CA TYR A 271 21.09 13.51 -17.98
C TYR A 271 20.75 12.07 -18.42
N LYS A 272 20.98 11.09 -17.52
CA LYS A 272 20.55 9.70 -17.71
C LYS A 272 19.06 9.56 -17.42
N GLU A 273 18.26 9.20 -18.42
CA GLU A 273 16.84 8.92 -18.21
C GLU A 273 16.61 7.59 -17.48
N VAL A 274 15.79 7.63 -16.44
CA VAL A 274 15.42 6.47 -15.62
C VAL A 274 13.91 6.30 -15.61
N PHE A 275 13.45 5.16 -16.11
CA PHE A 275 12.07 4.71 -16.05
C PHE A 275 11.92 3.70 -14.93
N GLU A 276 11.07 3.95 -13.95
CA GLU A 276 10.78 3.01 -12.87
C GLU A 276 9.39 2.42 -13.03
N ILE A 277 9.25 1.12 -12.86
CA ILE A 277 7.96 0.44 -12.87
C ILE A 277 7.79 -0.24 -11.51
N TYR A 278 6.68 0.05 -10.83
CA TYR A 278 6.36 -0.54 -9.53
C TYR A 278 5.14 -1.46 -9.62
N ASP A 279 5.30 -2.68 -9.10
CA ASP A 279 4.25 -3.67 -8.93
C ASP A 279 4.39 -4.29 -7.53
N SER A 280 3.27 -4.41 -6.80
CA SER A 280 3.25 -4.90 -5.43
C SER A 280 3.64 -6.38 -5.29
N ALA A 281 3.46 -7.18 -6.34
CA ALA A 281 3.73 -8.62 -6.38
C ALA A 281 5.12 -8.95 -6.96
N VAL A 282 5.62 -8.18 -7.94
CA VAL A 282 6.87 -8.47 -8.68
C VAL A 282 8.10 -7.72 -8.14
N GLY A 283 7.90 -6.57 -7.48
CA GLY A 283 8.99 -5.74 -6.94
C GLY A 283 9.29 -4.49 -7.76
N PHE A 284 10.56 -4.09 -7.81
CA PHE A 284 10.99 -2.85 -8.47
C PHE A 284 11.66 -3.13 -9.81
N ILE A 285 11.29 -2.38 -10.84
CA ILE A 285 11.92 -2.45 -12.17
C ILE A 285 12.51 -1.07 -12.47
N LEU A 286 13.81 -1.03 -12.77
CA LEU A 286 14.54 0.16 -13.19
C LEU A 286 15.00 -0.01 -14.64
N GLY A 287 14.33 0.66 -15.57
CA GLY A 287 14.79 0.88 -16.94
C GLY A 287 15.80 2.02 -16.99
N LEU A 288 17.07 1.71 -17.25
CA LEU A 288 18.17 2.67 -17.35
C LEU A 288 18.51 2.88 -18.84
N SER A 289 18.43 4.12 -19.33
CA SER A 289 18.91 4.46 -20.67
C SER A 289 20.33 5.04 -20.63
N ALA A 290 21.19 4.68 -21.60
CA ALA A 290 22.48 5.34 -21.82
C ALA A 290 22.35 6.39 -22.95
N PRO A 291 22.90 7.61 -22.81
CA PRO A 291 22.95 8.60 -23.89
C PRO A 291 23.72 8.04 -25.12
N PRO A 292 23.35 8.37 -26.39
CA PRO A 292 22.53 9.50 -26.84
C PRO A 292 21.10 9.12 -27.34
N ALA A 293 20.59 7.92 -27.04
CA ALA A 293 19.35 7.40 -27.64
C ALA A 293 18.04 7.83 -26.93
N THR A 294 17.92 9.09 -26.51
CA THR A 294 16.77 9.58 -25.70
C THR A 294 15.45 9.53 -26.48
N THR A 295 15.39 9.97 -27.73
CA THR A 295 14.11 10.16 -28.43
C THR A 295 13.43 8.85 -28.89
N ALA A 296 14.20 7.89 -29.42
CA ALA A 296 13.68 6.59 -29.85
C ALA A 296 13.20 5.74 -28.64
N MET A 297 13.87 5.88 -27.50
CA MET A 297 13.51 5.22 -26.25
C MET A 297 12.20 5.78 -25.67
N THR A 298 12.02 7.11 -25.65
CA THR A 298 10.75 7.72 -25.25
C THR A 298 9.61 7.25 -26.16
N GLN A 299 9.82 7.21 -27.48
CA GLN A 299 8.82 6.68 -28.41
C GLN A 299 8.48 5.22 -28.10
N PHE A 300 9.48 4.38 -27.80
CA PHE A 300 9.23 2.99 -27.45
C PHE A 300 8.33 2.86 -26.21
N PHE A 301 8.60 3.63 -25.14
CA PHE A 301 7.81 3.56 -23.90
C PHE A 301 6.41 4.15 -24.01
N VAL A 302 6.19 5.09 -24.93
CA VAL A 302 4.90 5.78 -25.08
C VAL A 302 4.02 5.16 -26.18
N HIS A 303 4.60 4.72 -27.29
CA HIS A 303 3.86 4.47 -28.54
C HIS A 303 4.04 3.08 -29.16
N TYR A 304 5.07 2.31 -28.78
CA TYR A 304 5.31 0.99 -29.37
C TYR A 304 4.08 0.07 -29.24
N GLY A 305 3.62 -0.48 -30.37
CA GLY A 305 2.46 -1.37 -30.42
C GLY A 305 1.09 -0.69 -30.45
N HIS A 306 1.01 0.65 -30.45
CA HIS A 306 -0.24 1.39 -30.57
C HIS A 306 -0.95 1.13 -31.92
N PRO A 307 -2.27 0.93 -31.95
CA PRO A 307 -3.03 0.73 -33.18
C PRO A 307 -3.01 1.95 -34.11
N ILE A 308 -2.72 1.72 -35.40
CA ILE A 308 -2.71 2.75 -36.44
C ILE A 308 -4.09 2.86 -37.10
N ARG A 309 -4.62 4.09 -37.22
CA ARG A 309 -5.99 4.33 -37.73
C ARG A 309 -6.09 5.32 -38.90
N HIS A 310 -4.99 5.70 -39.54
CA HIS A 310 -4.97 6.80 -40.50
C HIS A 310 -5.75 6.54 -41.80
N THR A 311 -5.99 5.28 -42.19
CA THR A 311 -6.57 4.96 -43.50
C THR A 311 -7.93 4.28 -43.39
N VAL A 312 -8.75 4.40 -44.45
CA VAL A 312 -10.04 3.70 -44.56
C VAL A 312 -9.87 2.18 -44.45
N ILE A 313 -8.75 1.64 -44.95
CA ILE A 313 -8.41 0.21 -44.83
C ILE A 313 -8.24 -0.19 -43.36
N ASP A 314 -7.64 0.67 -42.52
CA ASP A 314 -7.50 0.40 -41.09
C ASP A 314 -8.87 0.36 -40.39
N ARG A 315 -9.83 1.18 -40.84
CA ARG A 315 -11.21 1.13 -40.34
C ARG A 315 -11.96 -0.12 -40.78
N VAL A 316 -11.71 -0.61 -42.00
CA VAL A 316 -12.26 -1.89 -42.45
C VAL A 316 -11.73 -3.02 -41.57
N ARG A 317 -10.43 -3.04 -41.27
CA ARG A 317 -9.80 -4.01 -40.35
C ARG A 317 -10.39 -3.96 -38.93
N GLU A 318 -10.59 -2.77 -38.39
CA GLU A 318 -11.25 -2.55 -37.10
C GLU A 318 -12.68 -3.10 -37.10
N THR A 319 -13.46 -2.78 -38.14
CA THR A 319 -14.87 -3.20 -38.24
C THR A 319 -14.99 -4.71 -38.42
N LEU A 320 -14.13 -5.32 -39.24
CA LEU A 320 -14.04 -6.78 -39.38
C LEU A 320 -13.68 -7.44 -38.05
N SER A 321 -12.73 -6.88 -37.31
CA SER A 321 -12.34 -7.38 -35.99
C SER A 321 -13.50 -7.37 -35.00
N ILE A 322 -14.24 -6.26 -34.91
CA ILE A 322 -15.45 -6.13 -34.09
C ILE A 322 -16.52 -7.15 -34.51
N ALA A 323 -16.75 -7.32 -35.82
CA ALA A 323 -17.70 -8.28 -36.35
C ALA A 323 -17.33 -9.72 -35.98
N ILE A 324 -16.04 -10.07 -36.04
CA ILE A 324 -15.55 -11.40 -35.64
C ILE A 324 -15.81 -11.64 -34.14
N VAL A 325 -15.55 -10.67 -33.27
CA VAL A 325 -15.87 -10.78 -31.82
C VAL A 325 -17.38 -10.99 -31.61
N TYR A 326 -18.22 -10.29 -32.37
CA TYR A 326 -19.67 -10.48 -32.32
C TYR A 326 -20.11 -11.88 -32.76
N ILE A 327 -19.47 -12.48 -33.77
CA ILE A 327 -19.75 -13.86 -34.17
C ILE A 327 -19.43 -14.83 -33.01
N PHE A 328 -18.38 -14.59 -32.23
CA PHE A 328 -18.07 -15.39 -31.04
C PHE A 328 -19.09 -15.23 -29.90
N VAL A 329 -19.80 -14.10 -29.80
CA VAL A 329 -20.94 -13.95 -28.88
C VAL A 329 -22.05 -14.94 -29.23
N LEU A 330 -22.33 -15.10 -30.53
CA LEU A 330 -23.42 -15.94 -31.03
C LEU A 330 -23.05 -17.43 -31.15
N TYR A 331 -21.77 -17.75 -31.25
CA TYR A 331 -21.29 -19.11 -31.51
C TYR A 331 -21.84 -20.16 -30.53
N PHE A 332 -21.75 -19.89 -29.23
CA PHE A 332 -22.24 -20.81 -28.20
C PHE A 332 -23.78 -20.85 -28.12
N PRO A 333 -24.50 -19.71 -28.05
CA PRO A 333 -25.97 -19.71 -28.09
C PRO A 333 -26.57 -20.42 -29.31
N VAL A 334 -25.98 -20.26 -30.49
CA VAL A 334 -26.41 -20.96 -31.72
C VAL A 334 -26.21 -22.48 -31.57
N GLY A 335 -25.09 -22.92 -30.98
CA GLY A 335 -24.85 -24.33 -30.67
C GLY A 335 -25.86 -24.89 -29.67
N LEU A 336 -26.12 -24.15 -28.59
CA LEU A 336 -27.08 -24.51 -27.55
C LEU A 336 -28.52 -24.60 -28.11
N PHE A 337 -28.92 -23.63 -28.94
CA PHE A 337 -30.22 -23.65 -29.61
C PHE A 337 -30.31 -24.84 -30.56
N ALA A 338 -29.26 -25.06 -31.37
CA ALA A 338 -29.17 -26.17 -32.32
C ALA A 338 -29.28 -27.56 -31.67
N LEU A 339 -29.01 -27.71 -30.36
CA LEU A 339 -29.23 -28.98 -29.64
C LEU A 339 -30.65 -29.52 -29.82
N SER A 340 -31.66 -28.65 -29.96
CA SER A 340 -33.06 -29.06 -30.15
C SER A 340 -33.29 -29.81 -31.47
N TRP A 341 -32.41 -29.61 -32.47
CA TRP A 341 -32.48 -30.23 -33.80
C TRP A 341 -31.35 -31.23 -34.06
N MET A 342 -30.34 -31.31 -33.18
CA MET A 342 -29.25 -32.26 -33.29
C MET A 342 -29.70 -33.69 -32.98
N LYS A 343 -29.17 -34.66 -33.73
CA LYS A 343 -29.30 -36.08 -33.36
C LYS A 343 -28.63 -36.34 -32.01
N THR A 344 -29.10 -37.34 -31.27
CA THR A 344 -28.58 -37.67 -29.92
C THR A 344 -27.07 -37.85 -29.87
N ARG A 345 -26.46 -38.46 -30.90
CA ARG A 345 -24.99 -38.61 -30.98
C ARG A 345 -24.27 -37.28 -31.19
N SER A 346 -24.81 -36.40 -32.03
CA SER A 346 -24.29 -35.04 -32.24
C SER A 346 -24.37 -34.22 -30.95
N GLN A 347 -25.46 -34.38 -30.18
CA GLN A 347 -25.61 -33.74 -28.86
C GLN A 347 -24.50 -34.17 -27.89
N TYR A 348 -24.15 -35.47 -27.84
CA TYR A 348 -23.04 -35.95 -26.99
C TYR A 348 -21.68 -35.43 -27.44
N ILE A 349 -21.40 -35.41 -28.74
CA ILE A 349 -20.14 -34.89 -29.28
C ILE A 349 -20.01 -33.40 -28.96
N TRP A 350 -21.07 -32.62 -29.17
CA TRP A 350 -21.10 -31.19 -28.83
C TRP A 350 -20.89 -30.98 -27.33
N LEU A 351 -21.66 -31.68 -26.48
CA LEU A 351 -21.57 -31.54 -25.03
C LEU A 351 -20.17 -31.91 -24.50
N GLY A 352 -19.57 -32.98 -25.02
CA GLY A 352 -18.22 -33.41 -24.66
C GLY A 352 -17.17 -32.36 -25.03
N GLN A 353 -17.27 -31.76 -26.21
CA GLN A 353 -16.39 -30.67 -26.62
C GLN A 353 -16.55 -29.44 -25.72
N GLN A 354 -17.79 -29.04 -25.39
CA GLN A 354 -18.02 -27.89 -24.52
C GLN A 354 -17.48 -28.11 -23.10
N PHE A 355 -17.66 -29.31 -22.54
CA PHE A 355 -17.10 -29.67 -21.24
C PHE A 355 -15.57 -29.62 -21.24
N TYR A 356 -14.94 -30.17 -22.28
CA TYR A 356 -13.49 -30.10 -22.46
C TYR A 356 -12.98 -28.65 -22.54
N CYS A 357 -13.63 -27.79 -23.33
CA CYS A 357 -13.25 -26.37 -23.42
C CYS A 357 -13.34 -25.66 -22.06
N ILE A 358 -14.37 -25.95 -21.26
CA ILE A 358 -14.48 -25.38 -19.90
C ILE A 358 -13.34 -25.85 -19.01
N LEU A 359 -13.05 -27.15 -19.00
CA LEU A 359 -11.96 -27.70 -18.20
C LEU A 359 -10.62 -27.07 -18.60
N ALA A 360 -10.36 -26.94 -19.91
CA ALA A 360 -9.20 -26.26 -20.44
C ALA A 360 -9.10 -24.79 -19.94
N MET A 361 -10.20 -24.04 -19.97
CA MET A 361 -10.24 -22.66 -19.48
C MET A 361 -9.95 -22.57 -17.97
N HIS A 362 -10.45 -23.50 -17.15
CA HIS A 362 -10.14 -23.54 -15.72
C HIS A 362 -8.65 -23.82 -15.47
N ILE A 363 -8.08 -24.78 -16.19
CA ILE A 363 -6.65 -25.11 -16.08
C ILE A 363 -5.79 -23.91 -16.45
N LEU A 364 -6.12 -23.20 -17.54
CA LEU A 364 -5.40 -21.98 -17.94
C LEU A 364 -5.44 -20.90 -16.87
N ARG A 365 -6.62 -20.65 -16.29
CA ARG A 365 -6.84 -19.62 -15.28
C ARG A 365 -6.12 -19.93 -13.97
N ILE A 366 -6.17 -21.18 -13.50
CA ILE A 366 -5.52 -21.61 -12.25
C ILE A 366 -3.99 -21.59 -12.39
N LEU A 367 -3.46 -22.04 -13.53
CA LEU A 367 -2.01 -22.13 -13.75
C LEU A 367 -1.39 -20.82 -14.29
N GLY A 368 -2.21 -19.81 -14.60
CA GLY A 368 -1.75 -18.52 -15.12
C GLY A 368 -1.04 -18.61 -16.48
N TRP A 369 -1.41 -19.60 -17.31
CA TRP A 369 -0.78 -19.91 -18.61
C TRP A 369 -1.35 -19.12 -19.80
N GLU A 370 -2.15 -18.10 -19.53
CA GLU A 370 -2.73 -17.20 -20.55
C GLU A 370 -1.68 -16.52 -21.46
N GLY A 371 -0.46 -16.38 -20.92
CA GLY A 371 0.71 -15.78 -21.55
C GLY A 371 1.42 -16.65 -22.60
N CYS A 372 1.04 -17.92 -22.76
CA CYS A 372 1.78 -18.87 -23.57
C CYS A 372 1.92 -18.42 -25.05
N SER A 373 3.09 -18.63 -25.66
CA SER A 373 3.40 -18.27 -27.07
C SER A 373 3.60 -16.76 -27.34
N ARG A 374 3.49 -15.91 -26.31
CA ARG A 374 3.70 -14.45 -26.43
C ARG A 374 5.13 -14.06 -26.74
N THR A 375 5.31 -12.89 -27.35
CA THR A 375 6.62 -12.29 -27.65
C THR A 375 7.42 -12.04 -26.38
N GLU A 376 6.74 -11.57 -25.33
CA GLU A 376 7.31 -11.26 -24.03
C GLU A 376 7.90 -12.51 -23.36
N GLU A 377 7.24 -13.67 -23.52
CA GLU A 377 7.75 -14.94 -23.00
C GLU A 377 9.04 -15.37 -23.73
N LYS A 378 9.12 -15.15 -25.05
CA LYS A 378 10.33 -15.42 -25.85
C LYS A 378 11.47 -14.50 -25.43
N VAL A 379 11.20 -13.20 -25.29
CA VAL A 379 12.19 -12.22 -24.82
C VAL A 379 12.64 -12.54 -23.40
N ALA A 380 11.73 -12.91 -22.50
CA ALA A 380 12.06 -13.33 -21.15
C ALA A 380 12.95 -14.58 -21.11
N LYS A 381 12.67 -15.59 -21.95
CA LYS A 381 13.52 -16.80 -22.09
C LYS A 381 14.94 -16.43 -22.52
N ILE A 382 15.09 -15.52 -23.48
CA ILE A 382 16.40 -15.06 -23.98
C ILE A 382 17.11 -14.22 -22.91
N LEU A 383 16.43 -13.24 -22.29
CA LEU A 383 17.00 -12.40 -21.23
C LEU A 383 17.43 -13.19 -20.00
N TYR A 384 16.68 -14.22 -19.62
CA TYR A 384 17.05 -15.05 -18.47
C TYR A 384 18.29 -15.91 -18.77
N LYS A 385 18.40 -16.45 -19.98
CA LYS A 385 19.50 -17.34 -20.37
C LYS A 385 20.78 -16.57 -20.70
N ASP A 386 20.67 -15.56 -21.57
CA ASP A 386 21.82 -14.90 -22.20
C ASP A 386 22.07 -13.49 -21.62
N ARG A 387 21.25 -13.04 -20.65
CA ARG A 387 21.27 -11.69 -20.02
C ARG A 387 21.11 -10.51 -20.99
N CYS A 388 20.96 -10.78 -22.28
CA CYS A 388 20.79 -9.80 -23.35
C CYS A 388 19.75 -10.30 -24.36
N ALA A 389 18.81 -9.45 -24.78
CA ALA A 389 17.85 -9.74 -25.84
C ALA A 389 17.68 -8.53 -26.77
N CYS A 390 17.47 -8.79 -28.06
CA CYS A 390 17.25 -7.75 -29.07
C CYS A 390 15.84 -7.84 -29.65
N LEU A 391 15.07 -6.77 -29.52
CA LEU A 391 13.79 -6.59 -30.19
C LEU A 391 14.02 -5.78 -31.48
N LYS A 392 13.73 -6.39 -32.62
CA LYS A 392 13.96 -5.82 -33.95
C LYS A 392 12.64 -5.30 -34.54
N GLY A 393 12.57 -3.99 -34.74
CA GLY A 393 11.57 -3.33 -35.57
C GLY A 393 12.00 -3.26 -37.04
N ARG A 394 11.18 -2.64 -37.89
CA ARG A 394 11.50 -2.45 -39.33
C ARG A 394 12.66 -1.51 -39.56
N ASN A 395 12.77 -0.47 -38.73
CA ASN A 395 13.74 0.62 -38.93
C ASN A 395 14.81 0.69 -37.83
N ALA A 396 14.59 0.07 -36.66
CA ALA A 396 15.49 0.14 -35.51
C ALA A 396 15.47 -1.14 -34.66
N ARG A 397 16.46 -1.26 -33.76
CA ARG A 397 16.59 -2.38 -32.82
C ARG A 397 16.71 -1.87 -31.39
N VAL A 398 15.99 -2.48 -30.46
CA VAL A 398 16.14 -2.25 -29.02
C VAL A 398 16.88 -3.43 -28.40
N GLU A 399 18.13 -3.21 -28.02
CA GLU A 399 18.90 -4.14 -27.19
C GLU A 399 18.51 -3.93 -25.72
N ALA A 400 18.31 -5.01 -24.98
CA ALA A 400 17.98 -5.01 -23.57
C ALA A 400 18.92 -5.91 -22.79
N ARG A 401 19.58 -5.38 -21.76
CA ARG A 401 20.45 -6.13 -20.85
C ARG A 401 19.89 -6.14 -19.44
N LEU A 402 19.81 -7.32 -18.82
CA LEU A 402 19.17 -7.50 -17.52
C LEU A 402 20.19 -7.81 -16.42
N THR A 403 20.15 -7.02 -15.35
CA THR A 403 20.78 -7.34 -14.06
C THR A 403 19.67 -7.54 -13.02
N ILE A 404 19.81 -8.55 -12.15
CA ILE A 404 18.81 -8.86 -11.10
C ILE A 404 19.52 -8.67 -9.76
N ASP A 405 19.03 -7.73 -8.96
CA ASP A 405 19.50 -7.46 -7.60
C ASP A 405 18.41 -7.86 -6.59
N HIS A 406 18.80 -8.15 -5.35
CA HIS A 406 17.86 -8.44 -4.26
C HIS A 406 17.72 -7.19 -3.37
N VAL A 407 16.49 -6.70 -3.20
CA VAL A 407 16.18 -5.59 -2.30
C VAL A 407 15.33 -6.11 -1.16
N LEU A 408 15.87 -5.97 0.05
CA LEU A 408 15.16 -6.31 1.28
C LEU A 408 14.06 -5.27 1.48
N SER A 409 12.79 -5.69 1.43
CA SER A 409 11.69 -4.76 1.68
C SER A 409 11.67 -4.37 3.15
N SER A 410 12.13 -3.17 3.47
CA SER A 410 11.85 -2.53 4.76
C SER A 410 10.44 -1.92 4.71
N PRO A 411 9.63 -2.02 5.78
CA PRO A 411 8.42 -1.22 5.90
C PRO A 411 8.77 0.26 5.70
N HIS A 412 7.85 1.08 5.22
CA HIS A 412 7.99 2.52 5.32
C HIS A 412 7.90 2.93 6.79
N THR A 413 8.95 2.65 7.54
CA THR A 413 9.28 3.36 8.75
C THR A 413 9.90 4.67 8.29
N PHE A 414 9.45 5.78 8.86
CA PHE A 414 10.16 7.06 8.88
C PHE A 414 11.66 6.82 8.78
N LYS A 415 12.37 7.55 7.88
CA LYS A 415 13.84 7.46 7.71
C LYS A 415 14.47 7.20 9.07
N LEU A 416 14.78 5.94 9.34
CA LEU A 416 15.16 5.54 10.69
C LEU A 416 16.46 6.26 11.01
N ALA A 417 16.55 6.70 12.25
CA ALA A 417 17.79 7.18 12.86
C ALA A 417 18.94 6.19 12.57
N ASP A 418 20.15 6.73 12.59
CA ASP A 418 21.47 6.12 12.38
C ASP A 418 21.54 4.59 12.60
N ASP A 419 22.39 3.89 11.83
CA ASP A 419 22.66 2.44 11.96
C ASP A 419 23.23 2.09 13.36
N TYR A 420 22.36 2.00 14.37
CA TYR A 420 22.72 1.91 15.78
C TYR A 420 22.35 0.55 16.37
N TRP A 421 23.33 -0.13 16.96
CA TRP A 421 23.13 -1.30 17.82
C TRP A 421 23.15 -0.93 19.31
N PRO A 422 22.44 -1.63 20.19
CA PRO A 422 22.43 -1.33 21.63
C PRO A 422 23.82 -1.20 22.26
N LEU A 423 24.03 -0.33 23.25
CA LEU A 423 25.30 -0.29 23.99
C LEU A 423 25.60 -1.62 24.66
N ARG A 424 24.56 -2.31 25.14
CA ARG A 424 24.66 -3.61 25.79
C ARG A 424 23.58 -4.57 25.30
N LEU A 425 23.93 -5.85 25.33
CA LEU A 425 22.99 -6.97 25.17
C LEU A 425 23.24 -7.98 26.30
N LEU A 426 22.16 -8.57 26.81
CA LEU A 426 22.22 -9.71 27.72
C LEU A 426 22.53 -10.97 26.92
N HIS A 427 23.68 -11.59 27.19
CA HIS A 427 23.97 -12.94 26.74
C HIS A 427 23.21 -13.93 27.63
N ILE A 428 22.17 -14.57 27.07
CA ILE A 428 21.22 -15.40 27.81
C ILE A 428 21.90 -16.62 28.45
N PRO A 429 22.75 -17.42 27.74
CA PRO A 429 23.34 -18.63 28.31
C PRO A 429 24.19 -18.41 29.56
N THR A 430 24.90 -17.27 29.64
CA THR A 430 25.78 -16.94 30.77
C THR A 430 25.17 -15.91 31.72
N ARG A 431 23.99 -15.38 31.38
CA ARG A 431 23.32 -14.29 32.12
C ARG A 431 24.21 -13.07 32.34
N THR A 432 25.00 -12.73 31.33
CA THR A 432 25.97 -11.62 31.40
C THR A 432 25.55 -10.51 30.47
N SER A 433 25.39 -9.29 30.98
CA SER A 433 25.22 -8.11 30.14
C SER A 433 26.56 -7.69 29.56
N VAL A 434 26.65 -7.69 28.24
CA VAL A 434 27.88 -7.47 27.48
C VAL A 434 27.80 -6.11 26.79
N ARG A 435 28.78 -5.24 27.06
CA ARG A 435 28.94 -3.97 26.34
C ARG A 435 29.52 -4.21 24.95
N ARG A 436 28.98 -3.55 23.93
CA ARG A 436 29.53 -3.59 22.57
C ARG A 436 30.97 -3.06 22.57
N HIS A 437 31.85 -3.71 21.81
CA HIS A 437 33.26 -3.32 21.68
C HIS A 437 33.50 -2.34 20.53
N SER A 438 32.69 -2.45 19.48
CA SER A 438 32.72 -1.59 18.28
C SER A 438 31.31 -1.07 17.99
N ALA A 439 31.04 -0.58 16.78
CA ALA A 439 29.72 -0.11 16.37
C ALA A 439 28.62 -1.18 16.53
N HIS A 440 28.95 -2.47 16.37
CA HIS A 440 27.98 -3.57 16.37
C HIS A 440 28.51 -4.94 16.85
N ASP A 441 29.73 -5.00 17.38
CA ASP A 441 30.32 -6.27 17.82
C ASP A 441 30.22 -6.46 19.33
N TYR A 442 29.87 -7.68 19.75
CA TYR A 442 29.78 -8.09 21.15
C TYR A 442 30.71 -9.28 21.38
N ARG A 443 31.46 -9.24 22.48
CA ARG A 443 32.32 -10.35 22.89
C ARG A 443 31.64 -11.07 24.03
N ASP A 444 31.19 -12.30 23.80
CA ASP A 444 30.57 -13.10 24.86
C ASP A 444 31.58 -13.48 25.96
N PRO A 445 31.12 -13.97 27.12
CA PRO A 445 32.03 -14.35 28.21
C PRO A 445 32.98 -15.51 27.90
N THR A 446 32.74 -16.27 26.83
CA THR A 446 33.67 -17.30 26.35
C THR A 446 34.80 -16.72 25.50
N GLY A 447 34.72 -15.41 25.19
CA GLY A 447 35.70 -14.66 24.40
C GLY A 447 35.37 -14.62 22.90
N LYS A 448 34.30 -15.28 22.46
CA LYS A 448 33.87 -15.30 21.06
C LYS A 448 33.21 -13.97 20.69
N VAL A 449 33.57 -13.45 19.51
CA VAL A 449 33.04 -12.20 18.98
C VAL A 449 31.86 -12.50 18.07
N HIS A 450 30.75 -11.82 18.32
CA HIS A 450 29.53 -11.88 17.53
C HIS A 450 29.32 -10.52 16.87
N GLN A 451 29.31 -10.51 15.54
CA GLN A 451 29.03 -9.30 14.77
C GLN A 451 27.53 -9.21 14.51
N ARG A 452 26.91 -8.08 14.88
CA ARG A 452 25.46 -7.82 14.69
C ARG A 452 24.60 -9.02 15.16
N PRO A 453 24.78 -9.51 16.40
CA PRO A 453 24.02 -10.67 16.88
C PRO A 453 22.52 -10.42 16.77
N GLN A 454 21.78 -11.46 16.40
CA GLN A 454 20.32 -11.44 16.53
C GLN A 454 19.97 -11.45 18.02
N TYR A 455 19.00 -10.62 18.40
CA TYR A 455 18.53 -10.56 19.78
C TYR A 455 17.02 -10.43 19.87
N SER A 456 16.47 -10.95 20.96
CA SER A 456 15.06 -10.77 21.34
C SER A 456 14.90 -9.53 22.21
N ILE A 457 13.70 -8.94 22.24
CA ILE A 457 13.39 -7.81 23.12
C ILE A 457 12.13 -8.08 23.94
N LEU A 458 12.13 -7.61 25.19
CA LEU A 458 10.99 -7.71 26.10
C LEU A 458 10.45 -6.32 26.46
N SER A 459 9.14 -6.13 26.30
CA SER A 459 8.39 -4.96 26.74
C SER A 459 7.57 -5.31 27.99
N TYR A 460 7.77 -4.56 29.08
CA TYR A 460 7.25 -4.85 30.43
C TYR A 460 7.30 -3.59 31.32
N THR A 461 6.89 -3.69 32.60
CA THR A 461 6.72 -2.51 33.47
C THR A 461 7.46 -2.56 34.81
N TRP A 462 8.75 -2.86 34.85
CA TRP A 462 9.50 -2.99 36.12
C TRP A 462 9.64 -1.68 36.90
N GLY A 463 10.01 -0.57 36.23
CA GLY A 463 10.38 0.68 36.91
C GLY A 463 9.34 1.26 37.88
N ARG A 464 8.04 1.01 37.64
CA ARG A 464 6.94 1.50 38.51
C ARG A 464 6.70 0.65 39.76
N PHE A 465 7.20 -0.58 39.76
CA PHE A 465 7.03 -1.54 40.84
C PHE A 465 8.36 -1.87 41.52
N LYS A 466 9.39 -1.01 41.31
CA LYS A 466 10.66 -1.09 42.03
C LYS A 466 10.42 -0.94 43.53
N VAL A 467 11.10 -1.73 44.35
CA VAL A 467 11.04 -1.67 45.82
C VAL A 467 12.44 -1.61 46.42
N ASP A 468 12.55 -1.01 47.61
CA ASP A 468 13.80 -0.95 48.35
C ASP A 468 14.08 -2.29 49.04
N GLY A 469 15.07 -3.02 48.52
CA GLY A 469 15.44 -4.35 49.01
C GLY A 469 14.48 -5.46 48.53
N GLY A 470 15.00 -6.69 48.45
CA GLY A 470 14.25 -7.84 47.92
C GLY A 470 15.06 -8.63 46.90
N GLU A 471 14.38 -9.52 46.19
CA GLU A 471 14.99 -10.33 45.12
C GLU A 471 15.20 -9.47 43.87
N THR A 472 16.39 -9.59 43.27
CA THR A 472 16.78 -8.88 42.05
C THR A 472 17.04 -9.88 40.93
N LEU A 473 16.98 -9.43 39.69
CA LEU A 473 17.37 -10.27 38.56
C LEU A 473 18.89 -10.52 38.62
N ALA A 474 19.29 -11.79 38.62
CA ALA A 474 20.70 -12.17 38.65
C ALA A 474 21.36 -11.96 37.28
N VAL A 475 22.00 -10.80 37.09
CA VAL A 475 22.73 -10.45 35.87
C VAL A 475 24.18 -10.12 36.21
N GLU A 476 25.10 -10.76 35.51
CA GLU A 476 26.54 -10.49 35.61
C GLU A 476 26.99 -9.43 34.59
N GLY A 477 28.19 -8.88 34.79
CA GLY A 477 28.79 -7.96 33.82
C GLY A 477 28.24 -6.52 33.84
N VAL A 478 27.48 -6.15 34.87
CA VAL A 478 27.03 -4.78 35.16
C VAL A 478 27.68 -4.27 36.45
N ASP A 479 27.97 -2.97 36.54
CA ASP A 479 28.53 -2.31 37.73
C ASP A 479 27.47 -1.57 38.56
N TRP A 480 26.21 -1.60 38.12
CA TRP A 480 25.06 -1.08 38.86
C TRP A 480 24.24 -2.21 39.48
N GLN A 481 23.56 -1.88 40.57
CA GLN A 481 22.61 -2.79 41.20
C GLN A 481 21.29 -2.77 40.43
N ILE A 482 20.82 -3.94 39.98
CA ILE A 482 19.48 -4.07 39.41
C ILE A 482 18.46 -3.87 40.54
N PRO A 483 17.44 -3.00 40.37
CA PRO A 483 16.45 -2.73 41.40
C PRO A 483 15.60 -3.98 41.71
N ALA A 484 15.21 -4.18 42.97
CA ALA A 484 14.29 -5.25 43.34
C ALA A 484 12.86 -4.94 42.84
N ILE A 485 12.05 -5.97 42.65
CA ILE A 485 10.67 -5.86 42.14
C ILE A 485 9.65 -6.22 43.22
N ASN A 486 8.52 -5.51 43.27
CA ASN A 486 7.38 -5.89 44.11
C ASN A 486 6.85 -7.28 43.69
N PRO A 487 6.91 -8.30 44.57
CA PRO A 487 6.48 -9.66 44.24
C PRO A 487 4.98 -9.78 43.98
N GLU A 488 4.16 -8.82 44.37
CA GLU A 488 2.72 -8.77 44.03
C GLU A 488 2.49 -8.48 42.53
N HIS A 489 3.45 -7.87 41.84
CA HIS A 489 3.40 -7.66 40.40
C HIS A 489 3.96 -8.87 39.64
N PHE A 490 5.23 -9.20 39.89
CA PHE A 490 5.87 -10.45 39.48
C PHE A 490 7.17 -10.65 40.27
N THR A 491 7.74 -11.86 40.23
CA THR A 491 9.01 -12.18 40.92
C THR A 491 10.19 -12.20 39.97
N ALA A 492 11.41 -12.00 40.49
CA ALA A 492 12.64 -12.12 39.69
C ALA A 492 12.77 -13.54 39.07
N ALA A 493 12.34 -14.58 39.79
CA ALA A 493 12.27 -15.94 39.26
C ALA A 493 11.29 -16.08 38.08
N ALA A 494 10.13 -15.42 38.12
CA ALA A 494 9.20 -15.41 36.98
C ALA A 494 9.80 -14.70 35.77
N PHE A 495 10.49 -13.57 36.00
CA PHE A 495 11.23 -12.87 34.96
C PHE A 495 12.31 -13.74 34.33
N GLN A 496 13.07 -14.46 35.15
CA GLN A 496 14.13 -15.35 34.66
C GLN A 496 13.58 -16.45 33.75
N ARG A 497 12.40 -17.02 34.07
CA ARG A 497 11.73 -17.98 33.19
C ARG A 497 11.39 -17.37 31.83
N VAL A 498 10.94 -16.12 31.78
CA VAL A 498 10.68 -15.44 30.49
C VAL A 498 11.95 -15.31 29.66
N ILE A 499 13.08 -14.96 30.29
CA ILE A 499 14.37 -14.88 29.61
C ILE A 499 14.72 -16.26 29.01
N ASP A 500 14.69 -17.30 29.85
CA ASP A 500 15.18 -18.63 29.50
C ASP A 500 14.25 -19.35 28.50
N GLU A 501 12.92 -19.23 28.64
CA GLU A 501 11.93 -19.99 27.84
C GLU A 501 11.39 -19.24 26.62
N ARG A 502 11.50 -17.90 26.57
CA ARG A 502 10.96 -17.07 25.48
C ARG A 502 12.01 -16.25 24.77
N LEU A 503 12.78 -15.45 25.48
CA LEU A 503 13.78 -14.61 24.82
C LEU A 503 14.89 -15.44 24.17
N GLY A 504 15.25 -16.57 24.79
CA GLY A 504 16.22 -17.55 24.27
C GLY A 504 15.66 -18.57 23.28
N SER A 505 14.42 -18.42 22.82
CA SER A 505 13.82 -19.34 21.85
C SER A 505 14.43 -19.17 20.44
N ASP A 506 14.18 -20.14 19.55
CA ASP A 506 14.60 -20.10 18.15
C ASP A 506 16.12 -19.89 17.93
N ALA A 507 16.94 -20.45 18.82
CA ALA A 507 18.40 -20.38 18.81
C ALA A 507 18.99 -18.95 18.94
N ILE A 508 18.22 -18.00 19.49
CA ILE A 508 18.72 -16.67 19.82
C ILE A 508 19.37 -16.69 21.20
N GLU A 509 20.65 -16.29 21.27
CA GLU A 509 21.43 -16.29 22.51
C GLU A 509 21.50 -14.91 23.19
N TRP A 510 20.89 -13.89 22.59
CA TRP A 510 20.99 -12.51 23.02
C TRP A 510 19.63 -11.88 23.27
N ALA A 511 19.53 -11.04 24.30
CA ALA A 511 18.34 -10.25 24.57
C ALA A 511 18.69 -8.80 24.87
N TRP A 512 17.79 -7.89 24.50
CA TRP A 512 17.78 -6.55 25.04
C TRP A 512 16.67 -6.43 26.09
N ILE A 513 17.07 -6.05 27.30
CA ILE A 513 16.21 -5.92 28.48
C ILE A 513 16.70 -4.67 29.20
N ASP A 514 15.86 -3.66 29.35
CA ASP A 514 16.26 -2.32 29.82
C ASP A 514 17.01 -2.34 31.16
N VAL A 515 16.52 -3.04 32.19
CA VAL A 515 17.17 -3.12 33.53
C VAL A 515 18.52 -3.84 33.51
N ALA A 516 18.77 -4.67 32.48
CA ALA A 516 20.03 -5.40 32.31
C ALA A 516 20.98 -4.71 31.32
N CYS A 517 20.46 -3.88 30.41
CA CYS A 517 21.24 -3.30 29.31
C CYS A 517 21.48 -1.79 29.48
N ILE A 518 20.67 -1.10 30.27
CA ILE A 518 20.78 0.34 30.51
C ILE A 518 21.14 0.57 31.97
N ASP A 519 22.18 1.36 32.22
CA ASP A 519 22.43 1.90 33.56
C ASP A 519 21.47 3.06 33.82
N GLN A 520 20.41 2.79 34.58
CA GLN A 520 19.33 3.75 34.86
C GLN A 520 19.66 4.69 36.04
N ARG A 521 20.91 4.72 36.54
CA ARG A 521 21.32 5.66 37.59
C ARG A 521 21.19 7.10 37.10
N PRO A 522 20.68 8.04 37.92
CA PRO A 522 20.56 9.44 37.54
C PRO A 522 21.90 10.03 37.06
N GLY A 523 21.87 10.75 35.94
CA GLY A 523 23.04 11.41 35.37
C GLY A 523 23.97 10.53 34.53
N ASN A 524 23.66 9.24 34.31
CA ASN A 524 24.45 8.42 33.40
C ASN A 524 24.20 8.81 31.92
N PRO A 525 25.23 9.20 31.15
CA PRO A 525 25.08 9.55 29.73
C PRO A 525 24.66 8.37 28.85
N ASP A 526 25.03 7.13 29.19
CA ASP A 526 24.64 5.92 28.45
C ASP A 526 23.11 5.76 28.42
N MET A 527 22.41 6.17 29.49
CA MET A 527 20.94 6.16 29.54
C MET A 527 20.33 7.11 28.50
N ALA A 528 20.85 8.33 28.40
CA ALA A 528 20.36 9.32 27.44
C ALA A 528 20.61 8.87 25.99
N ILE A 529 21.75 8.22 25.75
CA ILE A 529 22.10 7.64 24.44
C ILE A 529 21.13 6.51 24.06
N GLU A 530 20.84 5.57 24.96
CA GLU A 530 19.93 4.45 24.67
C GLU A 530 18.49 4.93 24.46
N ILE A 531 18.00 5.87 25.29
CA ILE A 531 16.68 6.50 25.10
C ILE A 531 16.62 7.21 23.73
N GLY A 532 17.69 7.93 23.36
CA GLY A 532 17.84 8.58 22.05
C GLY A 532 17.96 7.65 20.85
N ASN A 533 17.98 6.33 21.06
CA ASN A 533 18.11 5.32 20.02
C ASN A 533 17.11 4.16 20.14
N GLN A 534 16.12 4.27 21.04
CA GLN A 534 15.20 3.19 21.36
C GLN A 534 14.47 2.64 20.11
N ALA A 535 14.14 3.51 19.14
CA ALA A 535 13.53 3.07 17.88
C ALA A 535 14.44 2.16 17.03
N SER A 536 15.74 2.47 16.93
CA SER A 536 16.69 1.60 16.24
C SER A 536 16.81 0.24 16.95
N ILE A 537 16.85 0.27 18.30
CA ILE A 537 16.97 -0.93 19.13
C ILE A 537 15.76 -1.86 18.94
N PHE A 538 14.54 -1.33 19.03
CA PHE A 538 13.33 -2.14 18.84
C PHE A 538 13.20 -2.66 17.42
N ASN A 539 13.50 -1.83 16.42
CA ASN A 539 13.38 -2.18 15.00
C ASN A 539 14.38 -3.28 14.56
N LYS A 540 15.56 -3.35 15.20
CA LYS A 540 16.60 -4.35 14.89
C LYS A 540 16.45 -5.69 15.62
N ALA A 541 15.62 -5.77 16.66
CA ALA A 541 15.40 -7.03 17.38
C ALA A 541 14.76 -8.08 16.46
N ALA A 542 15.21 -9.33 16.52
CA ALA A 542 14.66 -10.43 15.73
C ALA A 542 13.23 -10.77 16.18
N HIS A 543 13.00 -10.83 17.49
CA HIS A 543 11.69 -11.07 18.09
C HIS A 543 11.38 -10.03 19.15
N ALA A 544 10.10 -9.68 19.29
CA ALA A 544 9.60 -8.81 20.33
C ALA A 544 8.49 -9.51 21.11
N PHE A 545 8.53 -9.37 22.42
CA PHE A 545 7.56 -9.95 23.33
C PHE A 545 6.99 -8.84 24.22
N VAL A 546 5.69 -8.91 24.47
CA VAL A 546 4.99 -8.06 25.45
C VAL A 546 4.53 -8.96 26.59
N TRP A 547 4.98 -8.64 27.81
CA TRP A 547 4.67 -9.44 28.98
C TRP A 547 3.47 -8.88 29.75
N LEU A 548 2.34 -9.57 29.65
CA LEU A 548 1.11 -9.23 30.36
C LEU A 548 1.01 -10.04 31.65
N THR A 549 1.39 -9.39 32.74
CA THR A 549 1.61 -10.01 34.05
C THR A 549 0.33 -10.24 34.86
N SER A 550 -0.75 -9.48 34.61
CA SER A 550 -2.02 -9.62 35.33
C SER A 550 -3.05 -10.52 34.63
N ILE A 551 -2.74 -10.99 33.42
CA ILE A 551 -3.58 -11.93 32.68
C ILE A 551 -3.22 -13.35 33.12
N VAL A 552 -3.89 -13.79 34.18
CA VAL A 552 -3.69 -15.10 34.81
C VAL A 552 -5.03 -15.77 35.15
N GLY A 553 -5.02 -17.09 35.30
CA GLY A 553 -6.11 -17.84 35.94
C GLY A 553 -7.43 -17.86 35.17
N GLY A 554 -7.38 -17.98 33.84
CA GLY A 554 -8.58 -18.00 32.99
C GLY A 554 -8.98 -16.63 32.46
N ARG A 555 -8.31 -15.54 32.88
CA ARG A 555 -8.52 -14.18 32.32
C ARG A 555 -8.12 -14.09 30.84
N GLU A 556 -7.42 -15.09 30.29
CA GLU A 556 -7.09 -15.18 28.86
C GLU A 556 -8.36 -15.22 27.99
N THR A 557 -9.49 -15.71 28.51
CA THR A 557 -10.77 -15.73 27.78
C THR A 557 -11.25 -14.33 27.41
N ALA A 558 -10.83 -13.29 28.14
CA ALA A 558 -11.19 -11.92 27.83
C ALA A 558 -10.69 -11.47 26.45
N ILE A 559 -9.53 -11.98 25.99
CA ILE A 559 -9.01 -11.70 24.65
C ILE A 559 -9.97 -12.27 23.60
N LYS A 560 -10.39 -13.52 23.78
CA LYS A 560 -11.36 -14.19 22.92
C LYS A 560 -12.73 -13.51 22.94
N ASP A 561 -13.15 -13.03 24.10
CA ASP A 561 -14.41 -12.30 24.27
C ASP A 561 -14.40 -10.97 23.51
N ILE A 562 -13.29 -10.23 23.52
CA ILE A 562 -13.15 -9.01 22.71
C ILE A 562 -13.36 -9.32 21.21
N VAL A 563 -12.76 -10.39 20.71
CA VAL A 563 -12.93 -10.82 19.31
C VAL A 563 -14.38 -11.20 19.03
N SER A 564 -14.96 -12.06 19.87
CA SER A 564 -16.29 -12.63 19.66
C SER A 564 -17.39 -11.55 19.76
N PHE A 565 -17.36 -10.73 20.81
CA PHE A 565 -18.36 -9.68 21.01
C PHE A 565 -18.12 -8.45 20.12
N GLY A 566 -16.88 -8.24 19.64
CA GLY A 566 -16.62 -7.26 18.58
C GLY A 566 -17.36 -7.60 17.28
N VAL A 567 -17.32 -8.88 16.85
CA VAL A 567 -18.09 -9.35 15.69
C VAL A 567 -19.60 -9.22 15.91
N GLU A 568 -20.09 -9.54 17.11
CA GLU A 568 -21.53 -9.37 17.42
C GLU A 568 -21.97 -7.91 17.40
N LEU A 569 -21.12 -6.99 17.86
CA LEU A 569 -21.39 -5.55 17.77
C LEU A 569 -21.48 -5.12 16.30
N ARG A 570 -20.57 -5.60 15.46
CA ARG A 570 -20.59 -5.35 14.01
C ARG A 570 -21.87 -5.87 13.35
N ASN A 571 -22.24 -7.10 13.63
CA ASN A 571 -23.47 -7.73 13.14
C ASN A 571 -24.71 -6.92 13.53
N PHE A 572 -24.77 -6.43 14.77
CA PHE A 572 -25.86 -5.56 15.22
C PHE A 572 -25.92 -4.25 14.41
N ILE A 573 -24.79 -3.63 14.11
CA ILE A 573 -24.73 -2.40 13.32
C ILE A 573 -25.21 -2.63 11.89
N ASP A 574 -24.70 -3.68 11.24
CA ASP A 574 -24.97 -3.98 9.82
C ASP A 574 -26.38 -4.56 9.60
N HIS A 575 -26.90 -5.35 10.54
CA HIS A 575 -28.14 -6.13 10.36
C HIS A 575 -29.25 -5.78 11.35
N GLY A 576 -28.98 -4.95 12.37
CA GLY A 576 -29.93 -4.61 13.43
C GLY A 576 -30.18 -5.75 14.43
N LYS A 577 -29.41 -6.84 14.36
CA LYS A 577 -29.50 -8.01 15.24
C LYS A 577 -28.14 -8.70 15.36
N THR A 578 -27.94 -9.43 16.44
CA THR A 578 -26.78 -10.31 16.68
C THR A 578 -27.04 -11.70 16.08
N ASP A 579 -25.97 -12.45 15.79
CA ASP A 579 -26.11 -13.81 15.24
C ASP A 579 -26.58 -14.79 16.31
N ASN A 580 -26.09 -14.59 17.55
CA ASN A 580 -26.43 -15.42 18.69
C ASN A 580 -27.71 -14.99 19.43
N GLY A 581 -28.46 -14.01 18.91
CA GLY A 581 -29.71 -13.51 19.51
C GLY A 581 -29.52 -12.74 20.83
N LEU A 582 -28.28 -12.37 21.17
CA LEU A 582 -27.95 -11.51 22.31
C LEU A 582 -28.50 -10.09 22.12
N SER A 583 -28.92 -9.45 23.22
CA SER A 583 -29.29 -8.04 23.17
C SER A 583 -28.05 -7.15 22.99
N LEU A 584 -28.22 -5.94 22.44
CA LEU A 584 -27.14 -4.96 22.34
C LEU A 584 -26.51 -4.69 23.71
N LEU A 585 -27.33 -4.61 24.77
CA LEU A 585 -26.86 -4.39 26.13
C LEU A 585 -25.92 -5.51 26.59
N ASP A 586 -26.27 -6.76 26.32
CA ASP A 586 -25.42 -7.91 26.69
C ASP A 586 -24.09 -7.88 25.94
N VAL A 587 -24.10 -7.53 24.65
CA VAL A 587 -22.89 -7.44 23.84
C VAL A 587 -21.95 -6.36 24.38
N VAL A 588 -22.44 -5.13 24.58
CA VAL A 588 -21.59 -4.03 25.06
C VAL A 588 -21.14 -4.22 26.51
N ALA A 589 -21.96 -4.86 27.35
CA ALA A 589 -21.60 -5.18 28.72
C ALA A 589 -20.45 -6.21 28.78
N ARG A 590 -20.54 -7.29 28.00
CA ARG A 590 -19.49 -8.31 27.92
C ARG A 590 -18.21 -7.77 27.29
N LEU A 591 -18.34 -6.98 26.22
CA LEU A 591 -17.20 -6.33 25.58
C LEU A 591 -16.49 -5.38 26.54
N ARG A 592 -17.24 -4.58 27.31
CA ARG A 592 -16.68 -3.74 28.38
C ARG A 592 -15.93 -4.58 29.41
N THR A 593 -16.54 -5.63 29.97
CA THR A 593 -15.90 -6.48 30.98
C THR A 593 -14.60 -7.10 30.46
N ALA A 594 -14.59 -7.54 29.20
CA ALA A 594 -13.40 -8.09 28.57
C ALA A 594 -12.29 -7.04 28.42
N PHE A 595 -12.64 -5.81 28.00
CA PHE A 595 -11.68 -4.69 27.96
C PHE A 595 -11.20 -4.26 29.34
N ASP A 596 -12.08 -4.15 30.34
CA ASP A 596 -11.70 -3.88 31.74
C ASP A 596 -10.66 -4.94 32.17
N THR A 597 -10.92 -6.22 31.89
CA THR A 597 -10.02 -7.33 32.27
C THR A 597 -8.63 -7.24 31.65
N VAL A 598 -8.54 -6.88 30.35
CA VAL A 598 -7.27 -6.81 29.61
C VAL A 598 -6.52 -5.52 29.91
N PHE A 599 -7.19 -4.37 29.85
CA PHE A 599 -6.56 -3.06 29.98
C PHE A 599 -6.27 -2.63 31.42
N GLU A 600 -6.75 -3.37 32.41
CA GLU A 600 -6.26 -3.28 33.79
C GLU A 600 -4.79 -3.72 33.93
N ASP A 601 -4.22 -4.47 32.98
CA ASP A 601 -2.81 -4.84 33.05
C ASP A 601 -1.94 -3.57 33.08
N PRO A 602 -0.98 -3.47 34.02
CA PRO A 602 -0.13 -2.30 34.15
C PRO A 602 0.54 -1.90 32.83
N TRP A 603 0.85 -2.84 31.94
CA TRP A 603 1.46 -2.56 30.65
C TRP A 603 0.70 -1.49 29.84
N PHE A 604 -0.64 -1.51 29.85
CA PHE A 604 -1.48 -0.56 29.10
C PHE A 604 -1.55 0.85 29.70
N SER A 605 -1.06 1.06 30.93
CA SER A 605 -0.99 2.38 31.55
C SER A 605 0.41 2.97 31.54
N SER A 606 1.44 2.19 31.18
CA SER A 606 2.82 2.69 31.08
C SER A 606 2.98 3.63 29.89
N LEU A 607 3.75 4.70 30.06
CA LEU A 607 4.07 5.63 28.97
C LEU A 607 5.01 5.01 27.94
N TRP A 608 6.07 4.35 28.39
CA TRP A 608 7.11 3.77 27.52
C TRP A 608 6.55 2.70 26.58
N THR A 609 5.57 1.92 27.02
CA THR A 609 4.96 0.85 26.22
C THR A 609 4.18 1.37 25.01
N LEU A 610 3.76 2.64 25.03
CA LEU A 610 3.06 3.27 23.91
C LEU A 610 3.96 3.39 22.68
N GLN A 611 5.24 3.72 22.85
CA GLN A 611 6.19 3.77 21.74
C GLN A 611 6.53 2.35 21.27
N GLU A 612 6.80 1.46 22.23
CA GLU A 612 7.23 0.09 21.97
C GLU A 612 6.22 -0.65 21.10
N ILE A 613 4.92 -0.45 21.35
CA ILE A 613 3.86 -1.10 20.58
C ILE A 613 3.71 -0.54 19.16
N VAL A 614 3.95 0.75 18.99
CA VAL A 614 3.95 1.40 17.67
C VAL A 614 5.10 0.86 16.82
N MET A 615 6.26 0.65 17.45
CA MET A 615 7.47 0.16 16.80
C MET A 615 7.43 -1.34 16.51
N ARG A 616 6.81 -2.16 17.38
CA ARG A 616 6.76 -3.61 17.28
C ARG A 616 5.33 -4.15 17.36
N LYS A 617 4.53 -3.81 16.36
CA LYS A 617 3.16 -4.36 16.20
C LYS A 617 3.16 -5.89 16.03
N ASP A 618 4.26 -6.45 15.57
CA ASP A 618 4.50 -7.89 15.46
C ASP A 618 4.81 -8.56 16.82
N ALA A 619 4.93 -7.80 17.91
CA ALA A 619 5.23 -8.36 19.22
C ALA A 619 4.18 -9.40 19.66
N MET A 620 4.68 -10.52 20.19
CA MET A 620 3.85 -11.60 20.71
C MET A 620 3.52 -11.36 22.19
N ALA A 621 2.27 -11.52 22.56
CA ALA A 621 1.83 -11.39 23.94
C ALA A 621 2.10 -12.69 24.72
N ILE A 622 2.70 -12.57 25.90
CA ILE A 622 3.00 -13.69 26.80
C ILE A 622 2.44 -13.42 28.20
N SER A 623 2.04 -14.50 28.89
CA SER A 623 1.47 -14.45 30.26
C SER A 623 2.56 -14.37 31.33
N LEU A 624 2.17 -14.18 32.59
CA LEU A 624 3.05 -14.25 33.76
C LEU A 624 3.87 -15.56 33.83
N ALA A 625 3.29 -16.67 33.35
CA ALA A 625 3.94 -17.98 33.31
C ALA A 625 4.89 -18.15 32.12
N ALA A 626 5.16 -17.08 31.36
CA ALA A 626 5.87 -17.11 30.09
C ALA A 626 5.13 -17.95 29.02
N GLU A 627 3.83 -18.18 29.13
CA GLU A 627 3.06 -18.90 28.10
C GLU A 627 2.60 -17.96 27.00
N LYS A 628 2.47 -18.47 25.76
CA LYS A 628 1.92 -17.68 24.65
C LYS A 628 0.43 -17.46 24.91
N LEU A 629 -0.01 -16.20 24.93
CA LEU A 629 -1.44 -15.91 24.95
C LEU A 629 -2.05 -16.26 23.59
N THR A 630 -3.27 -16.76 23.58
CA THR A 630 -3.95 -17.16 22.34
C THR A 630 -4.95 -16.11 21.90
N TRP A 631 -5.10 -15.94 20.58
CA TRP A 631 -5.98 -14.97 19.94
C TRP A 631 -7.43 -15.44 19.89
N ASP A 632 -7.64 -16.67 19.41
CA ASP A 632 -8.95 -17.31 19.23
C ASP A 632 -9.07 -18.64 20.00
N GLY A 633 -8.09 -18.90 20.88
CA GLY A 633 -7.90 -20.18 21.57
C GLY A 633 -6.92 -21.12 20.87
N THR A 634 -6.42 -20.79 19.67
CA THR A 634 -5.47 -21.62 18.92
C THR A 634 -4.21 -20.87 18.51
N ASP A 635 -4.35 -19.72 17.85
CA ASP A 635 -3.20 -18.97 17.33
C ASP A 635 -2.57 -18.08 18.40
N ALA A 636 -1.26 -17.86 18.33
CA ALA A 636 -0.56 -16.94 19.23
C ALA A 636 -1.04 -15.50 19.02
N MET A 637 -1.33 -14.80 20.10
CA MET A 637 -1.74 -13.40 20.07
C MET A 637 -0.54 -12.50 19.75
N HIS A 638 -0.55 -11.94 18.54
CA HIS A 638 0.29 -10.80 18.19
C HIS A 638 -0.50 -9.50 18.29
N PHE A 639 0.18 -8.43 18.69
CA PHE A 639 -0.52 -7.18 18.97
C PHE A 639 -1.14 -6.50 17.75
N PHE A 640 -0.61 -6.69 16.54
CA PHE A 640 -1.26 -6.16 15.33
C PHE A 640 -2.70 -6.67 15.19
N MET A 641 -2.96 -7.93 15.58
CA MET A 641 -4.31 -8.51 15.56
C MET A 641 -5.21 -7.85 16.60
N PHE A 642 -4.71 -7.72 17.83
CA PHE A 642 -5.44 -7.11 18.93
C PHE A 642 -5.77 -5.65 18.67
N VAL A 643 -4.79 -4.89 18.19
CA VAL A 643 -4.94 -3.49 17.81
C VAL A 643 -5.97 -3.34 16.69
N ASN A 644 -5.91 -4.18 15.64
CA ASN A 644 -6.87 -4.12 14.55
C ASN A 644 -8.31 -4.39 15.04
N THR A 645 -8.51 -5.36 15.94
CA THR A 645 -9.84 -5.61 16.53
C THR A 645 -10.29 -4.44 17.40
N ALA A 646 -9.41 -3.85 18.20
CA ALA A 646 -9.72 -2.69 19.01
C ALA A 646 -10.13 -1.48 18.14
N GLN A 647 -9.48 -1.28 16.98
CA GLN A 647 -9.86 -0.27 15.99
C GLN A 647 -11.22 -0.57 15.36
N ASN A 648 -11.51 -1.83 15.00
CA ASN A 648 -12.82 -2.20 14.46
C ASN A 648 -13.94 -1.92 15.46
N VAL A 649 -13.75 -2.32 16.72
CA VAL A 649 -14.68 -2.01 17.80
C VAL A 649 -14.86 -0.51 17.97
N TRP A 650 -13.79 0.27 17.87
CA TRP A 650 -13.87 1.73 17.91
C TRP A 650 -14.77 2.28 16.80
N GLN A 651 -14.57 1.87 15.55
CA GLN A 651 -15.39 2.31 14.41
C GLN A 651 -16.86 1.90 14.58
N ASP A 652 -17.09 0.70 15.10
CA ASP A 652 -18.43 0.18 15.35
C ASP A 652 -19.13 0.96 16.46
N VAL A 653 -18.42 1.31 17.53
CA VAL A 653 -18.91 2.22 18.58
C VAL A 653 -19.27 3.60 18.01
N LEU A 654 -18.44 4.17 17.12
CA LEU A 654 -18.75 5.43 16.46
C LEU A 654 -19.99 5.33 15.57
N ALA A 655 -20.12 4.25 14.79
CA ALA A 655 -21.29 3.99 13.96
C ALA A 655 -22.57 3.84 14.79
N LEU A 656 -22.48 3.23 15.97
CA LEU A 656 -23.58 3.11 16.92
C LEU A 656 -24.04 4.49 17.44
N ILE A 657 -23.09 5.35 17.81
CA ILE A 657 -23.37 6.73 18.27
C ILE A 657 -24.04 7.55 17.16
N ASP A 658 -23.49 7.49 15.95
CA ASP A 658 -24.00 8.22 14.80
C ASP A 658 -25.42 7.74 14.41
N ARG A 659 -25.67 6.42 14.43
CA ARG A 659 -26.99 5.84 14.23
C ARG A 659 -28.00 6.34 15.27
N ALA A 660 -27.60 6.41 16.55
CA ALA A 660 -28.44 6.97 17.61
C ALA A 660 -28.77 8.46 17.37
N GLY A 661 -27.83 9.24 16.83
CA GLY A 661 -28.04 10.65 16.49
C GLY A 661 -28.99 10.91 15.32
N ARG A 662 -29.15 9.96 14.39
CA ARG A 662 -30.00 10.10 13.19
C ARG A 662 -31.45 9.61 13.36
N LEU A 663 -31.72 8.78 14.38
CA LEU A 663 -33.03 8.14 14.55
C LEU A 663 -34.00 9.02 15.35
N ARG A 664 -35.21 9.24 14.81
CA ARG A 664 -36.12 10.26 15.33
C ARG A 664 -36.96 9.88 16.55
N TYR A 665 -37.28 8.64 16.92
CA TYR A 665 -38.21 8.46 18.06
C TYR A 665 -38.21 7.13 18.87
N ALA A 666 -37.71 5.98 18.38
CA ALA A 666 -37.81 4.70 19.14
C ALA A 666 -36.46 4.17 19.69
N ASP A 667 -35.42 4.04 18.85
CA ASP A 667 -34.10 3.57 19.29
C ASP A 667 -33.28 4.64 20.06
N ALA A 668 -33.65 5.92 19.91
CA ALA A 668 -33.05 7.04 20.62
C ALA A 668 -33.24 6.98 22.15
N TYR A 669 -34.22 6.21 22.64
CA TYR A 669 -34.40 5.98 24.08
C TYR A 669 -33.39 4.99 24.68
N ALA A 670 -32.88 4.04 23.87
CA ALA A 670 -31.88 3.08 24.31
C ALA A 670 -30.47 3.69 24.45
N TYR A 671 -30.20 4.81 23.76
CA TYR A 671 -28.93 5.54 23.79
C TYR A 671 -29.08 6.95 24.40
N LYS A 672 -29.82 7.07 25.51
CA LYS A 672 -29.75 8.29 26.33
C LYS A 672 -28.42 8.30 27.09
N PRO A 673 -27.83 9.47 27.40
CA PRO A 673 -26.65 9.56 28.26
C PRO A 673 -26.81 8.84 29.62
N SER A 674 -28.04 8.63 30.07
CA SER A 674 -28.39 7.89 31.29
C SER A 674 -28.68 6.39 31.07
N SER A 675 -28.48 5.84 29.87
CA SER A 675 -28.76 4.42 29.60
C SER A 675 -27.54 3.53 29.92
N PRO A 676 -27.77 2.28 30.35
CA PRO A 676 -26.67 1.33 30.59
C PRO A 676 -25.80 1.09 29.35
N VAL A 677 -26.40 1.08 28.15
CA VAL A 677 -25.67 0.96 26.88
C VAL A 677 -24.68 2.10 26.71
N HIS A 678 -25.10 3.34 26.98
CA HIS A 678 -24.22 4.51 26.88
C HIS A 678 -23.07 4.44 27.89
N GLU A 679 -23.32 3.98 29.12
CA GLU A 679 -22.27 3.79 30.13
C GLU A 679 -21.21 2.80 29.65
N HIS A 680 -21.63 1.62 29.18
CA HIS A 680 -20.70 0.59 28.67
C HIS A 680 -19.92 1.08 27.45
N VAL A 681 -20.60 1.72 26.50
CA VAL A 681 -19.96 2.28 25.30
C VAL A 681 -18.95 3.36 25.66
N SER A 682 -19.31 4.29 26.56
CA SER A 682 -18.41 5.36 26.99
C SER A 682 -17.16 4.82 27.69
N ARG A 683 -17.32 3.75 28.48
CA ARG A 683 -16.19 3.07 29.12
C ARG A 683 -15.27 2.39 28.10
N ILE A 684 -15.83 1.72 27.10
CA ILE A 684 -15.05 1.13 26.00
C ILE A 684 -14.29 2.24 25.24
N GLN A 685 -14.95 3.35 24.92
CA GLN A 685 -14.29 4.49 24.27
C GLN A 685 -13.14 5.03 25.10
N GLN A 686 -13.34 5.20 26.42
CA GLN A 686 -12.31 5.69 27.32
C GLN A 686 -11.07 4.79 27.30
N TRP A 687 -11.25 3.47 27.31
CA TRP A 687 -10.16 2.52 27.22
C TRP A 687 -9.41 2.59 25.88
N LEU A 688 -10.14 2.60 24.77
CA LEU A 688 -9.54 2.65 23.45
C LEU A 688 -8.78 3.95 23.21
N LEU A 689 -9.29 5.07 23.75
CA LEU A 689 -8.62 6.37 23.72
C LEU A 689 -7.37 6.40 24.62
N SER A 690 -7.47 5.94 25.87
CA SER A 690 -6.36 5.99 26.83
C SER A 690 -5.19 5.08 26.44
N THR A 691 -5.50 3.96 25.81
CA THR A 691 -4.48 3.03 25.30
C THR A 691 -3.93 3.48 23.94
N GLY A 692 -4.62 4.32 23.19
CA GLY A 692 -4.25 4.71 21.83
C GLY A 692 -4.69 3.70 20.75
N PHE A 693 -5.47 2.69 21.12
CA PHE A 693 -5.78 1.56 20.24
C PHE A 693 -6.91 1.87 19.26
N TYR A 694 -7.47 3.09 19.31
CA TYR A 694 -8.43 3.60 18.34
C TYR A 694 -7.81 3.90 16.95
N TYR A 695 -6.50 4.16 16.85
CA TYR A 695 -5.83 4.53 15.58
C TYR A 695 -4.32 4.22 15.51
N LEU A 696 -3.85 3.15 16.12
CA LEU A 696 -2.42 2.78 16.13
C LEU A 696 -1.78 2.51 14.75
N ASP A 697 -2.57 2.30 13.68
CA ASP A 697 -2.07 2.19 12.31
C ASP A 697 -1.83 3.52 11.58
N THR A 698 -1.98 4.62 12.30
CA THR A 698 -1.54 5.95 11.86
C THR A 698 -0.02 6.02 11.67
N ASP A 699 0.39 6.68 10.59
CA ASP A 699 1.74 7.17 10.36
C ASP A 699 1.88 8.66 10.77
N ASN A 700 0.98 9.20 11.58
CA ASN A 700 1.11 10.54 12.16
C ASN A 700 1.44 10.44 13.67
N PRO A 701 2.71 10.64 14.09
CA PRO A 701 3.14 10.50 15.49
C PRO A 701 2.49 11.50 16.46
N ASN A 702 1.80 12.54 15.97
CA ASN A 702 1.02 13.45 16.80
C ASN A 702 -0.12 12.71 17.54
N VAL A 703 -0.63 11.61 16.98
CA VAL A 703 -1.65 10.78 17.61
C VAL A 703 -1.10 10.18 18.91
N GLN A 704 0.08 9.57 18.84
CA GLN A 704 0.75 8.95 19.99
C GLN A 704 1.12 10.00 21.04
N TYR A 705 1.60 11.17 20.63
CA TYR A 705 1.91 12.26 21.56
C TYR A 705 0.66 12.76 22.31
N GLY A 706 -0.47 12.93 21.60
CA GLY A 706 -1.76 13.26 22.22
C GLY A 706 -2.30 12.15 23.14
N THR A 707 -2.07 10.88 22.79
CA THR A 707 -2.42 9.73 23.63
C THR A 707 -1.55 9.63 24.90
N ALA A 708 -0.30 10.10 24.83
CA ALA A 708 0.64 10.03 25.94
C ALA A 708 0.04 10.58 27.24
N LYS A 709 -0.78 11.63 27.17
CA LYS A 709 -1.44 12.28 28.33
C LYS A 709 -2.24 11.32 29.22
N TYR A 710 -2.75 10.23 28.65
CA TYR A 710 -3.51 9.22 29.39
C TYR A 710 -2.63 8.15 30.06
N ARG A 711 -1.32 8.14 29.76
CA ARG A 711 -0.35 7.22 30.34
C ARG A 711 0.29 7.82 31.59
N ASN A 712 0.68 6.92 32.49
CA ASN A 712 1.35 7.23 33.74
C ASN A 712 2.84 7.48 33.48
N THR A 713 3.37 8.55 34.08
CA THR A 713 4.77 8.93 34.01
C THR A 713 5.28 9.38 35.37
N GLU A 714 6.58 9.18 35.65
CA GLU A 714 7.25 9.67 36.87
C GLU A 714 7.65 11.14 36.71
N HIS A 715 8.12 11.51 35.52
CA HIS A 715 8.52 12.87 35.16
C HIS A 715 7.74 13.36 33.93
N ASP A 716 7.42 14.65 33.87
CA ASP A 716 6.66 15.22 32.74
C ASP A 716 7.49 15.19 31.43
N GLU A 717 8.81 15.34 31.52
CA GLU A 717 9.76 15.29 30.40
C GLU A 717 9.74 13.95 29.67
N ASP A 718 9.43 12.85 30.36
CA ASP A 718 9.36 11.52 29.75
C ASP A 718 8.28 11.46 28.67
N ARG A 719 7.27 12.34 28.69
CA ARG A 719 6.25 12.44 27.63
C ARG A 719 6.84 12.79 26.27
N ILE A 720 7.96 13.50 26.26
CA ILE A 720 8.72 13.81 25.05
C ILE A 720 9.74 12.70 24.78
N TYR A 721 10.53 12.32 25.78
CA TYR A 721 11.59 11.31 25.59
C TYR A 721 11.06 9.95 25.15
N ALA A 722 9.89 9.54 25.64
CA ALA A 722 9.25 8.29 25.28
C ALA A 722 8.62 8.30 23.89
N ILE A 723 8.60 9.42 23.15
CA ILE A 723 7.89 9.53 21.86
C ILE A 723 8.72 10.18 20.76
N MET A 724 9.73 11.01 21.10
CA MET A 724 10.53 11.78 20.13
C MET A 724 11.13 10.92 19.01
N GLN A 725 11.41 9.64 19.28
CA GLN A 725 11.97 8.73 18.30
C GLN A 725 10.96 8.32 17.22
N LEU A 726 9.64 8.39 17.48
CA LEU A 726 8.62 8.23 16.43
C LEU A 726 8.69 9.36 15.39
N TYR A 727 9.21 10.53 15.78
CA TYR A 727 9.48 11.65 14.87
C TYR A 727 10.88 11.56 14.23
N SER A 728 11.69 10.55 14.58
CA SER A 728 13.11 10.47 14.23
C SER A 728 13.92 11.66 14.76
N LEU A 729 13.60 12.14 15.96
CA LEU A 729 14.24 13.28 16.61
C LEU A 729 14.99 12.88 17.87
N ARG A 730 16.06 13.61 18.18
CA ARG A 730 16.70 13.65 19.49
C ARG A 730 16.63 15.10 19.98
N VAL A 731 16.15 15.33 21.20
CA VAL A 731 16.04 16.64 21.84
C VAL A 731 16.49 16.56 23.30
N GLY A 732 16.76 17.69 23.94
CA GLY A 732 17.17 17.77 25.34
C GLY A 732 18.38 16.88 25.63
N LYS A 733 18.28 16.07 26.69
CA LYS A 733 19.38 15.18 27.13
C LYS A 733 19.78 14.13 26.09
N ALA A 734 18.87 13.72 25.20
CA ALA A 734 19.19 12.75 24.15
C ALA A 734 19.98 13.38 22.99
N ALA A 735 19.85 14.69 22.77
CA ALA A 735 20.66 15.43 21.79
C ALA A 735 22.03 15.83 22.36
N GLN A 736 22.11 16.07 23.67
CA GLN A 736 23.30 16.54 24.38
C GLN A 736 23.60 15.68 25.61
N PRO A 737 23.98 14.39 25.43
CA PRO A 737 24.13 13.44 26.55
C PRO A 737 25.26 13.80 27.52
N ASP A 738 26.25 14.59 27.06
CA ASP A 738 27.41 15.00 27.87
C ASP A 738 27.14 16.27 28.71
N LEU A 739 25.96 16.88 28.58
CA LEU A 739 25.62 18.08 29.33
C LEU A 739 25.34 17.73 30.81
N ALA A 740 25.80 18.59 31.73
CA ALA A 740 25.55 18.40 33.15
C ALA A 740 24.03 18.43 33.46
N PRO A 741 23.52 17.56 34.36
CA PRO A 741 22.09 17.45 34.65
C PRO A 741 21.38 18.76 34.97
N GLU A 742 22.03 19.64 35.73
CA GLU A 742 21.56 20.96 36.15
C GLU A 742 21.43 21.98 35.01
N LEU A 743 22.01 21.70 33.84
CA LEU A 743 21.95 22.56 32.66
C LEU A 743 20.87 22.11 31.66
N TYR A 744 20.18 20.99 31.92
CA TYR A 744 19.12 20.53 31.03
C TYR A 744 17.93 21.49 31.04
N PRO A 745 17.29 21.70 29.88
CA PRO A 745 16.09 22.51 29.80
C PRO A 745 15.00 21.92 30.69
N GLY A 746 14.31 22.78 31.45
CA GLY A 746 13.08 22.39 32.13
C GLY A 746 11.99 22.01 31.12
N PHE A 747 10.96 21.29 31.56
CA PHE A 747 9.90 20.76 30.68
C PHE A 747 9.37 21.74 29.62
N ALA A 748 9.06 22.99 29.99
CA ALA A 748 8.53 23.99 29.05
C ALA A 748 9.52 24.35 27.93
N GLN A 749 10.83 24.37 28.23
CA GLN A 749 11.87 24.63 27.23
C GLN A 749 12.08 23.40 26.35
N LEU A 750 11.98 22.18 26.91
CA LEU A 750 12.01 20.94 26.15
C LEU A 750 10.82 20.82 25.20
N GLU A 751 9.61 21.24 25.60
CA GLU A 751 8.43 21.30 24.72
C GLU A 751 8.67 22.25 23.54
N LEU A 752 9.25 23.43 23.79
CA LEU A 752 9.59 24.39 22.72
C LEU A 752 10.65 23.85 21.77
N GLU A 753 11.72 23.26 22.30
CA GLU A 753 12.77 22.60 21.50
C GLU A 753 12.18 21.48 20.65
N PHE A 754 11.31 20.65 21.23
CA PHE A 754 10.66 19.56 20.53
C PHE A 754 9.74 20.05 19.41
N ALA A 755 8.88 21.03 19.69
CA ALA A 755 7.99 21.59 18.67
C ALA A 755 8.77 22.29 17.55
N ASP A 756 9.84 23.03 17.88
CA ASP A 756 10.70 23.64 16.86
C ASP A 756 11.40 22.56 16.01
N ALA A 757 11.95 21.52 16.62
CA ALA A 757 12.59 20.41 15.91
C ALA A 757 11.63 19.68 14.95
N ILE A 758 10.36 19.45 15.35
CA ILE A 758 9.34 18.88 14.46
C ILE A 758 9.06 19.82 13.28
N ASN A 759 8.87 21.11 13.54
CA ASN A 759 8.57 22.10 12.49
C ASN A 759 9.75 22.29 11.52
N GLN A 760 10.99 22.20 12.00
CA GLN A 760 12.19 22.21 11.16
C GLN A 760 12.28 20.96 10.25
N CYS A 761 11.85 19.79 10.75
CA CYS A 761 11.79 18.58 9.94
C CYS A 761 10.64 18.63 8.91
N CYS A 762 9.44 18.97 9.36
CA CYS A 762 8.29 19.17 8.51
C CYS A 762 7.24 20.06 9.19
N PRO A 763 6.98 21.29 8.68
CA PRO A 763 6.00 22.19 9.27
C PRO A 763 4.56 21.70 9.12
N MET A 764 4.30 20.77 8.17
CA MET A 764 3.00 20.12 8.12
C MET A 764 2.81 19.21 9.34
N LEU A 765 3.76 18.30 9.58
CA LEU A 765 3.71 17.40 10.72
C LEU A 765 3.64 18.19 12.04
N GLY A 766 4.47 19.23 12.15
CA GLY A 766 4.52 20.11 13.31
C GLY A 766 3.28 20.95 13.55
N GLN A 767 2.27 20.91 12.68
CA GLN A 767 1.00 21.64 12.84
C GLN A 767 -0.26 20.76 12.67
N MET A 768 -0.14 19.52 12.20
CA MET A 768 -1.24 18.56 11.96
C MET A 768 -1.83 18.00 13.27
N PHE A 769 -2.36 18.89 14.10
CA PHE A 769 -3.06 18.59 15.35
C PHE A 769 -4.11 19.68 15.61
N THR A 770 -4.90 19.55 16.66
CA THR A 770 -5.76 20.59 17.23
C THR A 770 -5.64 20.57 18.75
N HIS A 771 -5.65 21.72 19.40
CA HIS A 771 -5.61 21.82 20.85
C HIS A 771 -6.94 21.41 21.46
N THR A 772 -6.88 20.59 22.51
CA THR A 772 -8.03 20.12 23.29
C THR A 772 -8.27 20.96 24.55
N ALA A 773 -7.27 21.73 25.00
CA ALA A 773 -7.34 22.65 26.13
C ALA A 773 -7.08 24.12 25.69
N CYS A 774 -7.50 25.09 26.50
CA CYS A 774 -7.41 26.53 26.22
C CYS A 774 -6.11 27.17 26.78
N ASP A 775 -5.28 26.40 27.48
CA ASP A 775 -4.31 26.94 28.45
C ASP A 775 -2.93 27.23 27.87
N VAL A 776 -2.82 27.56 26.58
CA VAL A 776 -1.53 27.96 25.97
C VAL A 776 -1.55 29.42 25.52
N PRO A 777 -1.60 30.42 26.44
CA PRO A 777 -1.42 31.80 26.03
C PRO A 777 -0.01 31.94 25.45
N ARG A 778 0.07 32.16 24.12
CA ARG A 778 1.26 32.56 23.34
C ARG A 778 2.15 31.44 22.74
N HIS A 779 1.74 30.18 22.79
CA HIS A 779 2.39 29.10 22.02
C HIS A 779 1.39 28.16 21.33
N THR A 780 0.32 28.69 20.74
CA THR A 780 -0.70 27.92 20.01
C THR A 780 -0.11 27.14 18.83
N TRP A 781 1.01 27.60 18.25
CA TRP A 781 1.76 26.87 17.22
C TRP A 781 2.51 25.64 17.75
N CYS A 782 2.79 25.57 19.04
CA CYS A 782 3.52 24.47 19.68
C CYS A 782 2.56 23.29 19.87
N ILE A 783 2.97 22.09 19.44
CA ILE A 783 2.27 20.88 19.84
C ILE A 783 2.47 20.66 21.33
N THR A 784 1.42 20.22 22.02
CA THR A 784 1.44 19.95 23.47
C THR A 784 0.81 18.61 23.77
N ARG A 785 0.95 18.12 25.01
CA ARG A 785 0.23 16.92 25.49
C ARG A 785 -1.28 17.06 25.34
N ASP A 786 -1.81 18.28 25.36
CA ASP A 786 -3.24 18.56 25.22
C ASP A 786 -3.64 18.76 23.75
N SER A 787 -2.97 18.06 22.83
CA SER A 787 -3.29 18.04 21.40
C SER A 787 -3.99 16.74 21.00
N THR A 788 -4.73 16.78 19.89
CA THR A 788 -5.30 15.61 19.21
C THR A 788 -5.16 15.77 17.69
N VAL A 789 -5.33 14.69 16.92
CA VAL A 789 -5.25 14.73 15.46
C VAL A 789 -6.65 14.48 14.88
N PRO A 790 -7.16 15.35 13.99
CA PRO A 790 -8.40 15.05 13.28
C PRO A 790 -8.27 13.78 12.41
N ASP A 791 -9.31 12.94 12.35
CA ASP A 791 -9.30 11.65 11.61
C ASP A 791 -8.74 11.78 10.18
N SER A 792 -9.09 12.85 9.46
CA SER A 792 -8.62 13.11 8.08
C SER A 792 -7.13 13.42 7.95
N LEU A 793 -6.44 13.63 9.07
CA LEU A 793 -5.02 13.99 9.16
C LEU A 793 -4.19 12.93 9.91
N MET A 794 -4.80 11.80 10.28
CA MET A 794 -4.08 10.66 10.85
C MET A 794 -3.26 9.91 9.79
N ASP A 795 -3.59 10.03 8.50
CA ASP A 795 -2.74 9.54 7.40
C ASP A 795 -1.74 10.63 6.94
N TYR A 796 -0.46 10.44 7.24
CA TYR A 796 0.68 11.28 6.92
C TYR A 796 1.57 10.63 5.83
N ARG A 797 1.01 10.45 4.63
CA ARG A 797 1.71 9.81 3.50
C ARG A 797 2.29 10.83 2.51
N ASP A 798 3.57 10.65 2.18
CA ASP A 798 4.29 11.44 1.15
C ASP A 798 4.09 12.96 1.31
N PRO A 799 4.52 13.58 2.41
CA PRO A 799 4.36 15.01 2.64
C PRO A 799 5.17 15.86 1.64
N ARG A 800 4.54 16.91 1.10
CA ARG A 800 5.20 17.95 0.29
C ARG A 800 5.01 19.31 0.97
N PRO A 801 5.92 19.69 1.89
CA PRO A 801 5.85 20.97 2.58
C PRO A 801 6.11 22.12 1.59
N LEU A 802 5.35 23.21 1.75
CA LEU A 802 5.46 24.45 0.97
C LEU A 802 5.69 25.68 1.85
N GLY A 803 5.46 25.56 3.16
CA GLY A 803 5.79 26.58 4.15
C GLY A 803 7.02 26.21 4.99
N ARG A 804 7.38 27.08 5.92
CA ARG A 804 8.36 26.86 6.98
C ARG A 804 7.87 27.52 8.27
N ILE A 805 8.11 26.89 9.41
CA ILE A 805 7.90 27.48 10.73
C ILE A 805 9.20 27.31 11.50
N SER A 806 9.67 28.36 12.15
CA SER A 806 10.89 28.33 12.96
C SER A 806 10.77 29.25 14.16
N LEU A 807 11.33 28.83 15.29
CA LEU A 807 11.45 29.65 16.49
C LEU A 807 12.51 30.75 16.29
N VAL A 808 12.22 31.97 16.71
CA VAL A 808 13.21 33.05 16.82
C VAL A 808 13.63 33.25 18.28
N GLU A 809 14.78 33.91 18.51
CA GLU A 809 15.36 34.14 19.85
C GLU A 809 14.39 34.78 20.86
N SER A 810 13.37 35.51 20.38
CA SER A 810 12.32 36.10 21.21
C SER A 810 11.29 35.09 21.76
N GLY A 811 11.42 33.80 21.46
CA GLY A 811 10.47 32.75 21.83
C GLY A 811 9.17 32.75 20.98
N THR A 812 9.10 33.59 19.95
CA THR A 812 7.97 33.64 19.01
C THR A 812 8.27 32.76 17.80
N ALA A 813 7.28 32.06 17.25
CA ALA A 813 7.48 31.35 15.98
C ALA A 813 7.27 32.30 14.81
N VAL A 814 8.07 32.16 13.76
CA VAL A 814 7.86 32.85 12.49
C VAL A 814 7.46 31.82 11.44
N ALA A 815 6.26 31.97 10.88
CA ALA A 815 5.76 31.15 9.80
C ALA A 815 5.97 31.87 8.46
N HIS A 816 6.64 31.21 7.52
CA HIS A 816 6.87 31.68 6.16
C HIS A 816 6.13 30.80 5.17
N GLY A 817 5.31 31.38 4.29
CA GLY A 817 4.58 30.63 3.29
C GLY A 817 3.62 31.48 2.47
N ARG A 818 2.92 30.83 1.55
CA ARG A 818 1.84 31.46 0.77
C ARG A 818 0.61 31.63 1.66
N CYS A 819 0.03 32.82 1.67
CA CYS A 819 -1.15 33.16 2.45
C CYS A 819 -2.30 33.67 1.57
N CYS A 820 -3.53 33.36 1.94
CA CYS A 820 -4.75 33.96 1.36
C CYS A 820 -5.83 34.16 2.44
N LEU A 821 -6.90 34.88 2.14
CA LEU A 821 -8.05 35.00 3.05
C LEU A 821 -8.87 33.69 3.05
N LEU A 822 -9.31 33.27 4.24
CA LEU A 822 -10.19 32.10 4.39
C LEU A 822 -11.48 32.26 3.58
N ALA A 823 -12.04 33.48 3.57
CA ALA A 823 -13.29 33.77 2.88
C ALA A 823 -13.19 33.50 1.37
N ASP A 824 -12.09 33.93 0.74
CA ASP A 824 -11.88 33.81 -0.70
C ASP A 824 -11.72 32.35 -1.13
N LEU A 825 -10.89 31.59 -0.41
CA LEU A 825 -10.72 30.16 -0.69
C LEU A 825 -12.04 29.41 -0.47
N ASN A 826 -12.73 29.66 0.65
CA ASN A 826 -13.98 28.96 0.94
C ASN A 826 -15.08 29.26 -0.09
N GLU A 827 -15.21 30.51 -0.54
CA GLU A 827 -16.16 30.89 -1.60
C GLU A 827 -15.85 30.21 -2.94
N LEU A 828 -14.56 30.11 -3.31
CA LEU A 828 -14.12 29.38 -4.48
C LEU A 828 -14.47 27.88 -4.41
N LEU A 829 -14.29 27.28 -3.22
CA LEU A 829 -14.55 25.86 -2.99
C LEU A 829 -16.05 25.52 -2.89
N THR A 830 -16.90 26.47 -2.46
CA THR A 830 -18.33 26.24 -2.20
C THR A 830 -19.29 26.79 -3.26
N SER A 831 -18.77 27.36 -4.36
CA SER A 831 -19.57 28.03 -5.39
C SER A 831 -20.67 27.12 -6.02
N PRO A 832 -21.92 27.61 -6.16
CA PRO A 832 -23.14 26.79 -6.41
C PRO A 832 -23.26 26.08 -7.78
N GLY A 833 -22.24 26.16 -8.64
CA GLY A 833 -22.15 25.42 -9.91
C GLY A 833 -21.49 24.04 -9.81
N ARG A 834 -21.05 23.62 -8.61
CA ARG A 834 -20.22 22.42 -8.38
C ARG A 834 -20.90 21.34 -7.54
N ARG A 835 -22.20 21.09 -7.77
CA ARG A 835 -23.05 20.20 -6.94
C ARG A 835 -22.66 18.71 -6.96
N ASP A 836 -21.75 18.28 -7.84
CA ASP A 836 -21.22 16.90 -7.84
C ASP A 836 -20.11 16.66 -6.80
N LEU A 837 -19.59 17.73 -6.18
CA LEU A 837 -18.65 17.62 -5.07
C LEU A 837 -19.45 17.79 -3.78
N SER A 838 -19.78 16.66 -3.14
CA SER A 838 -20.37 16.66 -1.79
C SER A 838 -19.52 17.49 -0.82
N SER A 839 -20.06 17.80 0.36
CA SER A 839 -19.43 18.51 1.50
C SER A 839 -18.09 17.93 2.00
N THR A 840 -17.47 17.00 1.26
CA THR A 840 -16.26 16.25 1.58
C THR A 840 -14.97 16.88 1.04
N SER A 841 -15.04 17.88 0.15
CA SER A 841 -13.85 18.43 -0.52
C SER A 841 -12.99 19.34 0.34
N ALA A 842 -13.58 20.04 1.32
CA ALA A 842 -12.90 20.93 2.24
C ALA A 842 -13.33 20.64 3.67
N GLN A 843 -12.45 20.79 4.66
CA GLN A 843 -12.73 20.52 6.07
C GLN A 843 -12.03 21.56 6.95
N LEU A 844 -12.81 22.17 7.83
CA LEU A 844 -12.35 23.09 8.87
C LEU A 844 -12.18 22.33 10.19
N HIS A 845 -10.96 22.33 10.72
CA HIS A 845 -10.61 21.70 12.00
C HIS A 845 -10.23 22.80 12.99
N LEU A 846 -11.10 23.11 13.94
CA LEU A 846 -10.84 24.16 14.93
C LEU A 846 -10.27 23.56 16.21
N ASP A 847 -9.41 24.34 16.89
CA ASP A 847 -9.04 24.03 18.26
C ASP A 847 -10.29 24.04 19.17
N GLU A 848 -10.31 23.19 20.19
CA GLU A 848 -11.52 22.88 20.96
C GLU A 848 -12.08 24.10 21.71
N TYR A 849 -11.20 25.00 22.17
CA TYR A 849 -11.63 26.26 22.81
C TYR A 849 -12.31 27.20 21.80
N MET A 850 -11.85 27.22 20.55
CA MET A 850 -12.48 27.97 19.46
C MET A 850 -13.83 27.38 19.11
N ARG A 851 -13.91 26.04 19.03
CA ARG A 851 -15.15 25.32 18.80
C ARG A 851 -16.18 25.64 19.88
N LYS A 852 -15.83 25.49 21.16
CA LYS A 852 -16.71 25.80 22.31
C LYS A 852 -17.18 27.25 22.32
N ALA A 853 -16.32 28.20 21.91
CA ALA A 853 -16.69 29.62 21.82
C ALA A 853 -17.69 29.94 20.69
N LEU A 854 -17.73 29.13 19.63
CA LEU A 854 -18.67 29.26 18.52
C LEU A 854 -19.94 28.43 18.71
N ASP A 855 -19.83 27.27 19.37
CA ASP A 855 -20.92 26.36 19.65
C ASP A 855 -20.72 25.66 21.01
N PRO A 856 -21.40 26.12 22.08
CA PRO A 856 -21.26 25.56 23.42
C PRO A 856 -21.99 24.24 23.62
N SER A 857 -22.68 23.70 22.58
CA SER A 857 -23.36 22.42 22.71
C SER A 857 -22.40 21.31 23.17
N PRO A 858 -22.80 20.49 24.16
CA PRO A 858 -22.01 19.34 24.58
C PRO A 858 -22.01 18.34 23.43
N ALA A 859 -20.94 18.33 22.65
CA ALA A 859 -20.75 17.34 21.62
C ALA A 859 -20.53 15.98 22.31
N LEU A 860 -21.47 15.06 22.13
CA LEU A 860 -21.16 13.65 22.29
C LEU A 860 -20.15 13.32 21.19
N ALA A 861 -18.92 12.98 21.58
CA ALA A 861 -17.81 12.55 20.73
C ALA A 861 -17.11 13.64 19.90
N TRP A 862 -15.78 13.61 20.01
CA TRP A 862 -14.81 14.42 19.26
C TRP A 862 -14.77 14.02 17.75
N HIS A 863 -15.69 13.15 17.32
CA HIS A 863 -15.79 12.52 16.01
C HIS A 863 -17.02 12.94 15.20
N ILE A 864 -17.86 13.85 15.71
CA ILE A 864 -18.90 14.43 14.87
C ILE A 864 -18.19 15.24 13.78
N ARG A 865 -18.22 14.74 12.54
CA ARG A 865 -17.87 15.52 11.34
C ARG A 865 -18.85 16.68 11.27
N TRP A 866 -18.46 17.81 11.87
CA TRP A 866 -19.24 19.03 11.76
C TRP A 866 -19.18 19.49 10.33
N ASP A 867 -20.36 19.65 9.73
CA ASP A 867 -20.46 20.21 8.39
C ASP A 867 -19.92 21.65 8.44
N ASN A 868 -18.96 21.96 7.56
CA ASN A 868 -18.41 23.30 7.40
C ASN A 868 -19.53 24.34 7.20
N THR A 869 -20.69 23.92 6.67
CA THR A 869 -21.87 24.77 6.50
C THR A 869 -22.39 25.38 7.81
N VAL A 870 -22.12 24.75 8.96
CA VAL A 870 -22.57 25.25 10.28
C VAL A 870 -21.54 26.15 10.94
N LEU A 871 -20.27 25.73 10.96
CA LEU A 871 -19.21 26.45 11.69
C LEU A 871 -18.65 27.64 10.90
N MET A 872 -18.49 27.51 9.58
CA MET A 872 -17.88 28.55 8.75
C MET A 872 -18.63 29.90 8.83
N PRO A 873 -19.98 29.96 8.74
CA PRO A 873 -20.69 31.23 8.87
C PRO A 873 -20.57 31.86 10.26
N LYS A 874 -20.54 31.04 11.32
CA LYS A 874 -20.35 31.54 12.70
C LYS A 874 -18.95 32.12 12.89
N LEU A 875 -17.93 31.43 12.37
CA LEU A 875 -16.53 31.86 12.42
C LEU A 875 -16.33 33.20 11.69
N LEU A 876 -16.78 33.30 10.43
CA LEU A 876 -16.67 34.52 9.62
C LEU A 876 -17.45 35.70 10.23
N ARG A 877 -18.61 35.45 10.85
CA ARG A 877 -19.40 36.49 11.54
C ARG A 877 -18.70 37.00 12.79
N ARG A 878 -18.07 36.12 13.57
CA ARG A 878 -17.44 36.47 14.84
C ARG A 878 -16.12 37.21 14.67
N TYR A 879 -15.28 36.76 13.74
CA TYR A 879 -13.91 37.28 13.60
C TYR A 879 -13.75 38.23 12.39
N GLY A 880 -14.72 38.26 11.47
CA GLY A 880 -14.68 39.09 10.27
C GLY A 880 -13.98 38.39 9.10
N ARG A 881 -14.43 38.70 7.87
CA ARG A 881 -13.93 38.07 6.64
C ARG A 881 -12.46 38.43 6.34
N GLU A 882 -12.06 39.66 6.67
CA GLU A 882 -10.72 40.21 6.39
C GLU A 882 -9.65 39.82 7.43
N ASN A 883 -10.05 39.21 8.54
CA ASN A 883 -9.13 38.93 9.66
C ASN A 883 -8.68 37.46 9.72
N LEU A 884 -9.26 36.58 8.90
CA LEU A 884 -8.94 35.15 8.91
C LEU A 884 -8.04 34.81 7.72
N VAL A 885 -6.79 34.48 8.02
CA VAL A 885 -5.76 34.19 7.03
C VAL A 885 -5.47 32.68 7.06
N LEU A 886 -5.29 32.11 5.87
CA LEU A 886 -4.81 30.75 5.68
C LEU A 886 -3.36 30.79 5.23
N LEU A 887 -2.47 30.13 5.97
CA LEU A 887 -1.08 29.91 5.56
C LEU A 887 -0.93 28.49 5.02
N HIS A 888 -0.59 28.35 3.74
CA HIS A 888 -0.47 27.05 3.08
C HIS A 888 0.78 26.31 3.54
N LEU A 889 0.60 25.19 4.24
CA LEU A 889 1.70 24.39 4.79
C LEU A 889 2.24 23.38 3.77
N GLY A 890 1.37 22.84 2.90
CA GLY A 890 1.76 21.88 1.87
C GLY A 890 0.65 20.90 1.50
N SER A 891 1.04 19.73 0.99
CA SER A 891 0.11 18.67 0.57
C SER A 891 0.54 17.26 0.95
N LEU A 892 -0.42 16.39 1.24
CA LEU A 892 -0.25 14.97 1.57
C LEU A 892 -0.93 14.11 0.52
N ARG A 893 -0.45 12.88 0.33
CA ARG A 893 -1.13 11.91 -0.53
C ARG A 893 -2.41 11.41 0.14
N TRP A 894 -3.53 11.43 -0.60
CA TRP A 894 -4.80 10.91 -0.12
C TRP A 894 -4.96 9.41 -0.47
N PRO A 895 -5.26 8.50 0.48
CA PRO A 895 -5.30 7.05 0.23
C PRO A 895 -6.42 6.58 -0.73
N GLU A 896 -7.49 7.36 -0.85
CA GLU A 896 -8.83 6.85 -1.21
C GLU A 896 -9.20 6.88 -2.71
N CYS A 897 -8.26 6.93 -3.65
CA CYS A 897 -8.62 6.92 -5.08
C CYS A 897 -7.71 6.03 -5.93
N GLY A 898 -8.16 4.81 -6.20
CA GLY A 898 -7.49 3.82 -7.06
C GLY A 898 -7.41 4.16 -8.55
N LYS A 899 -7.45 5.44 -8.95
CA LYS A 899 -7.35 5.86 -10.36
C LYS A 899 -6.60 7.17 -10.61
N GLU A 900 -6.44 8.06 -9.61
CA GLU A 900 -5.71 9.33 -9.74
C GLU A 900 -4.99 9.66 -8.43
N GLU A 901 -3.72 10.09 -8.48
CA GLU A 901 -2.95 10.49 -7.30
C GLU A 901 -3.46 11.84 -6.76
N ARG A 902 -4.52 11.77 -5.95
CA ARG A 902 -5.09 12.95 -5.31
C ARG A 902 -4.27 13.35 -4.09
N ARG A 903 -4.09 14.66 -3.93
CA ARG A 903 -3.37 15.23 -2.78
C ARG A 903 -4.31 16.10 -1.97
N ARG A 904 -4.28 15.91 -0.65
CA ARG A 904 -4.95 16.77 0.32
C ARG A 904 -4.03 17.91 0.66
N GLN A 905 -4.49 19.13 0.45
CA GLN A 905 -3.82 20.35 0.85
C GLN A 905 -4.12 20.65 2.33
N VAL A 906 -3.13 21.22 3.03
CA VAL A 906 -3.23 21.58 4.45
C VAL A 906 -2.77 23.01 4.64
N ALA A 907 -3.58 23.83 5.32
CA ALA A 907 -3.25 25.19 5.69
C ALA A 907 -3.53 25.45 7.18
N LEU A 908 -2.74 26.35 7.76
CA LEU A 908 -2.90 26.87 9.12
C LEU A 908 -3.94 28.00 9.11
N LEU A 909 -4.90 27.95 10.03
CA LEU A 909 -5.88 29.03 10.22
C LEU A 909 -5.36 30.03 11.25
N LEU A 910 -5.19 31.27 10.82
CA LEU A 910 -4.59 32.36 11.60
C LEU A 910 -5.55 33.55 11.75
N SER A 911 -5.48 34.23 12.89
CA SER A 911 -6.18 35.50 13.16
C SER A 911 -5.26 36.48 13.89
N PRO A 912 -5.25 37.78 13.56
CA PRO A 912 -4.42 38.76 14.24
C PRO A 912 -4.82 38.92 15.72
N VAL A 913 -3.83 39.10 16.60
CA VAL A 913 -4.04 39.30 18.05
C VAL A 913 -4.89 40.54 18.35
N HIS A 914 -4.71 41.60 17.56
CA HIS A 914 -5.47 42.85 17.67
C HIS A 914 -6.26 43.10 16.37
N PRO A 915 -7.61 43.04 16.41
CA PRO A 915 -8.43 43.35 15.24
C PRO A 915 -8.28 44.84 14.92
N THR A 916 -7.65 45.15 13.79
CA THR A 916 -7.35 46.52 13.36
C THR A 916 -7.44 46.63 11.84
N THR A 917 -7.47 47.88 11.34
CA THR A 917 -7.78 48.31 9.98
C THR A 917 -7.34 47.37 8.83
N PRO A 918 -8.18 47.22 7.79
CA PRO A 918 -8.16 46.10 6.83
C PRO A 918 -6.90 45.92 5.96
N ASN A 919 -5.94 46.84 5.94
CA ASN A 919 -4.95 46.90 4.85
C ASN A 919 -3.49 46.60 5.21
N ALA A 920 -3.18 46.15 6.44
CA ALA A 920 -1.81 45.79 6.81
C ALA A 920 -1.76 44.39 7.41
N VAL A 921 -1.44 43.37 6.61
CA VAL A 921 -1.21 41.98 7.07
C VAL A 921 0.23 41.81 7.58
N ILE A 922 1.16 42.63 7.07
CA ILE A 922 2.59 42.55 7.38
C ILE A 922 2.89 43.16 8.77
N GLY A 923 3.70 42.46 9.57
CA GLY A 923 4.21 42.94 10.87
C GLY A 923 3.27 42.74 12.06
N LYS A 924 2.16 42.02 11.89
CA LYS A 924 1.21 41.68 12.97
C LYS A 924 1.51 40.31 13.57
N THR A 925 1.20 40.14 14.85
CA THR A 925 1.20 38.84 15.53
C THR A 925 -0.13 38.13 15.33
N TYR A 926 -0.09 36.82 15.10
CA TYR A 926 -1.25 35.98 14.81
C TYR A 926 -1.43 34.87 15.85
N PHE A 927 -2.68 34.58 16.20
CA PHE A 927 -3.07 33.34 16.88
C PHE A 927 -3.41 32.26 15.86
N ARG A 928 -2.97 31.02 16.12
CA ARG A 928 -3.48 29.83 15.43
C ARG A 928 -4.82 29.43 16.04
N TYR A 929 -5.82 29.19 15.18
CA TYR A 929 -7.15 28.74 15.57
C TYR A 929 -7.48 27.30 15.13
N GLY A 930 -6.59 26.69 14.34
CA GLY A 930 -6.73 25.32 13.85
C GLY A 930 -6.18 25.15 12.43
N LEU A 931 -6.81 24.26 11.67
CA LEU A 931 -6.41 23.87 10.32
C LEU A 931 -7.56 23.96 9.34
N TYR A 932 -7.21 24.21 8.07
CA TYR A 932 -8.13 24.10 6.94
C TYR A 932 -7.53 23.15 5.91
N THR A 933 -8.29 22.16 5.48
CA THR A 933 -7.82 21.14 4.53
C THR A 933 -8.75 21.06 3.34
N TRP A 934 -8.21 20.77 2.15
CA TRP A 934 -9.04 20.58 0.96
C TRP A 934 -8.40 19.59 -0.02
N ILE A 935 -9.20 19.03 -0.92
CA ILE A 935 -8.75 18.16 -2.01
C ILE A 935 -9.04 18.87 -3.33
N GLU A 936 -8.07 18.90 -4.22
CA GLU A 936 -8.22 19.41 -5.58
C GLU A 936 -8.60 18.26 -6.52
N TYR A 937 -9.83 18.29 -7.03
CA TYR A 937 -10.39 17.18 -7.82
C TYR A 937 -10.13 17.28 -9.32
N THR A 938 -9.80 18.47 -9.81
CA THR A 938 -9.63 18.73 -11.25
C THR A 938 -8.49 19.71 -11.45
N THR A 939 -7.80 19.60 -12.59
CA THR A 939 -6.79 20.59 -13.02
C THR A 939 -7.37 22.01 -13.05
N SER A 940 -8.64 22.16 -13.45
CA SER A 940 -9.33 23.45 -13.42
C SER A 940 -9.47 24.03 -12.01
N MET A 941 -9.61 23.19 -10.98
CA MET A 941 -9.68 23.63 -9.59
C MET A 941 -8.31 24.05 -9.08
N THR A 942 -7.27 23.27 -9.38
CA THR A 942 -5.87 23.63 -9.11
C THR A 942 -5.49 24.96 -9.77
N ASP A 943 -5.88 25.17 -11.04
CA ASP A 943 -5.64 26.42 -11.77
C ASP A 943 -6.39 27.61 -11.16
N GLN A 944 -7.56 27.39 -10.56
CA GLN A 944 -8.30 28.47 -9.91
C GLN A 944 -7.78 28.78 -8.50
N VAL A 945 -7.44 27.75 -7.73
CA VAL A 945 -6.81 27.92 -6.41
C VAL A 945 -5.48 28.65 -6.58
N SER A 946 -4.69 28.32 -7.60
CA SER A 946 -3.44 29.02 -7.91
C SER A 946 -3.61 30.46 -8.41
N ARG A 947 -4.81 30.84 -8.89
CA ARG A 947 -5.16 32.23 -9.26
C ARG A 947 -5.66 33.08 -8.09
N LEU A 948 -5.91 32.50 -6.91
CA LEU A 948 -6.16 33.30 -5.72
C LEU A 948 -4.95 34.20 -5.44
N ALA A 949 -5.18 35.34 -4.80
CA ALA A 949 -4.14 36.28 -4.42
C ALA A 949 -3.27 35.71 -3.27
N TRP A 950 -2.46 34.71 -3.60
CA TRP A 950 -1.50 34.12 -2.68
C TRP A 950 -0.31 35.06 -2.54
N GLU A 951 -0.16 35.65 -1.37
CA GLU A 951 1.00 36.47 -1.03
C GLU A 951 1.98 35.65 -0.21
N THR A 952 3.27 35.74 -0.54
CA THR A 952 4.30 35.12 0.31
C THR A 952 4.57 36.05 1.48
N MET A 953 4.34 35.56 2.70
CA MET A 953 4.47 36.36 3.92
C MET A 953 5.30 35.65 4.97
N SER A 954 5.96 36.44 5.82
CA SER A 954 6.53 36.00 7.10
C SER A 954 5.70 36.58 8.23
N LEU A 955 5.03 35.73 9.00
CA LEU A 955 4.11 36.13 10.05
C LEU A 955 4.60 35.60 11.41
N PRO A 956 4.74 36.44 12.44
CA PRO A 956 4.92 35.96 13.79
C PRO A 956 3.62 35.28 14.29
N VAL A 957 3.75 34.04 14.73
CA VAL A 957 2.66 33.20 15.24
C VAL A 957 2.89 32.95 16.73
N THR A 958 1.87 33.28 17.52
CA THR A 958 1.80 33.07 18.96
C THR A 958 0.78 32.03 19.30
#